data_AF-A0A940LF81-F1
#
_entry.id   AF-A0A940LF81-F1
#
_cell.length_a   1.000
_cell.length_b   1.000
_cell.length_c   1.000
_cell.angle_alpha   90.00
_cell.angle_beta   90.00
_cell.angle_gamma   90.00
#
_symmetry.space_group_name_H-M   'P 1'
#
loop_
_entity.id
_entity.type
_entity.pdbx_description
1 polymer ?
#
loop_
_entity_poly.entity_id
_entity_poly.type
_entity_poly.pdbx_seq_one_letter_code
_entity_poly.pdbx_strand_id
1 'polypeptide(L)'
;MKRVIVLLFQLILVAANAQTGDFELENLPKRTYVKINANPGLKGNGFKKWLIGENYRKEWADSIRVPVLDFKNDFGGLTPEKEGGGKQTRSLHIKDGRGDKWVLRSVQKFPEKVIASELKGTIAESLVYDGISASYPYSVLSVGTLAKAAGIPYFQNTVVYIPDDPALGEFRSTYGNTLSLLESKIVANKETHDTEGIFPELYNGKKKFIDQKAVLRARLLDNFIMDFDRHEGQWEWAEKDSAGRTYYYPLPKDRDQAFFKADGLIPKKLSRTSTLGQLQGLSVRFRNVHTFNYAARNFDRVFLTELDQATWNNEIDAFLSSMTDDVITRALSKQPQEIQKYQSPKIAATLQEKKSFFKSDMLQYYRFLSKTVSVVGNNKAEVFTITKNADGSVQVTVRDKVDSTITYNRLFDTATKELRIYGLEGDDHFLITGESSPIKIRLIGGPGEDVFTNNAKDKKVLVYDVSFEKNLLEGKFKNKISKDPLNNEYQRVNPIYNSSSLGPTAEYATDGGLFLGLRYTATTTGFRKEPYASKHVFAVTKALSSSAWHLRYDADFMKVGRNTDLLFRSDARLPTVRTHFFGYGNNTAFDKNKKADYYLIQYPLVDASLMLRHSLASWLQIQYGPALQYFHISESKNKDRYVNGSPPHEITGSTYGSKFFGGAEGRMIINTRNNEVI
;
A
#
# COMPACT_ATOMS: atom_id res chain seq x y z
N MET A 1 17.58 -67.30 7.96
CA MET A 1 17.04 -67.85 6.70
C MET A 1 15.56 -68.19 6.93
N LYS A 2 14.66 -67.42 6.29
CA LYS A 2 13.24 -67.66 5.90
C LYS A 2 12.23 -68.35 6.84
N ARG A 3 11.15 -67.61 7.18
CA ARG A 3 9.71 -67.76 6.78
C ARG A 3 8.85 -66.97 7.80
N VAL A 4 8.38 -65.75 7.54
CA VAL A 4 7.18 -65.32 6.78
C VAL A 4 5.92 -66.12 7.11
N ILE A 5 5.04 -65.53 7.92
CA ILE A 5 3.57 -65.71 7.86
C ILE A 5 2.93 -64.33 8.08
N VAL A 6 2.04 -64.00 7.14
CA VAL A 6 1.23 -62.78 6.94
C VAL A 6 -0.16 -63.03 7.51
N LEU A 7 -0.76 -62.09 8.25
CA LEU A 7 -2.22 -61.90 8.46
C LEU A 7 -2.40 -60.74 9.46
N LEU A 8 -3.32 -59.77 9.37
CA LEU A 8 -4.25 -59.32 8.33
C LEU A 8 -4.69 -57.91 8.80
N PHE A 9 -4.78 -56.95 7.88
CA PHE A 9 -5.33 -55.61 8.13
C PHE A 9 -6.84 -55.71 8.42
N GLN A 10 -7.29 -55.21 9.57
CA GLN A 10 -8.67 -54.74 9.74
C GLN A 10 -8.73 -53.26 9.37
N LEU A 11 -9.24 -53.02 8.16
CA LEU A 11 -9.66 -51.72 7.67
C LEU A 11 -10.88 -51.27 8.49
N ILE A 12 -10.70 -50.38 9.45
CA ILE A 12 -11.82 -49.54 9.92
C ILE A 12 -11.98 -48.47 8.85
N LEU A 13 -13.06 -48.59 8.07
CA LEU A 13 -13.57 -47.54 7.21
C LEU A 13 -14.02 -46.38 8.12
N VAL A 14 -13.11 -45.47 8.44
CA VAL A 14 -13.52 -44.12 8.85
C VAL A 14 -14.10 -43.50 7.60
N ALA A 15 -15.41 -43.33 7.57
CA ALA A 15 -16.05 -42.44 6.60
C ALA A 15 -15.28 -41.11 6.68
N ALA A 16 -14.53 -40.79 5.62
CA ALA A 16 -13.87 -39.51 5.52
C ALA A 16 -14.97 -38.45 5.49
N ASN A 17 -15.31 -37.92 6.66
CA ASN A 17 -16.06 -36.68 6.75
C ASN A 17 -15.23 -35.66 5.97
N ALA A 18 -15.82 -35.17 4.88
CA ALA A 18 -15.26 -34.16 4.00
C ALA A 18 -15.20 -32.82 4.74
N GLN A 19 -14.35 -32.74 5.78
CA GLN A 19 -14.23 -31.55 6.58
C GLN A 19 -13.40 -30.52 5.80
N THR A 20 -14.10 -29.61 5.12
CA THR A 20 -13.54 -28.46 4.43
C THR A 20 -13.43 -27.27 5.37
N GLY A 21 -12.74 -27.41 6.51
CA GLY A 21 -12.61 -26.32 7.49
C GLY A 21 -12.17 -26.71 8.90
N ASP A 22 -12.38 -25.76 9.81
CA ASP A 22 -11.96 -25.78 11.22
C ASP A 22 -13.00 -26.38 12.18
N PHE A 23 -14.28 -26.40 11.79
CA PHE A 23 -15.39 -26.95 12.57
C PHE A 23 -16.29 -27.82 11.71
N GLU A 24 -17.06 -28.68 12.36
CA GLU A 24 -18.09 -29.49 11.72
C GLU A 24 -19.44 -28.78 11.84
N LEU A 25 -20.23 -28.85 10.76
CA LEU A 25 -21.65 -28.49 10.82
C LEU A 25 -22.40 -29.58 11.59
N GLU A 26 -23.61 -29.29 12.08
CA GLU A 26 -24.37 -30.27 12.88
C GLU A 26 -24.49 -31.63 12.17
N ASN A 27 -24.37 -32.73 12.92
CA ASN A 27 -24.48 -34.07 12.35
C ASN A 27 -25.96 -34.41 12.08
N LEU A 28 -26.48 -33.87 10.98
CA LEU A 28 -27.81 -34.19 10.48
C LEU A 28 -27.83 -35.62 9.92
N PRO A 29 -28.85 -36.45 10.22
CA PRO A 29 -28.93 -37.85 9.78
C PRO A 29 -28.78 -38.06 8.26
N LYS A 30 -29.08 -37.03 7.46
CA LYS A 30 -28.88 -36.99 6.01
C LYS A 30 -28.43 -35.59 5.56
N ARG A 31 -27.20 -35.18 5.88
CA ARG A 31 -26.65 -33.93 5.33
C ARG A 31 -26.51 -34.04 3.80
N THR A 32 -27.11 -33.10 3.09
CA THR A 32 -27.02 -33.00 1.63
C THR A 32 -25.68 -32.38 1.22
N TYR A 33 -25.11 -32.86 0.12
CA TYR A 33 -23.90 -32.32 -0.48
C TYR A 33 -24.15 -31.98 -1.95
N VAL A 34 -23.52 -30.91 -2.43
CA VAL A 34 -23.54 -30.54 -3.86
C VAL A 34 -22.13 -30.52 -4.43
N LYS A 35 -22.02 -30.69 -5.74
CA LYS A 35 -20.79 -30.43 -6.49
C LYS A 35 -20.90 -29.07 -7.17
N ILE A 36 -19.99 -28.17 -6.84
CA ILE A 36 -19.99 -26.80 -7.38
C ILE A 36 -18.56 -26.28 -7.53
N ASN A 37 -18.33 -25.45 -8.52
CA ASN A 37 -17.06 -24.81 -8.84
C ASN A 37 -17.02 -23.42 -8.21
N ALA A 38 -15.83 -22.92 -7.85
CA ALA A 38 -15.71 -21.57 -7.31
C ALA A 38 -15.97 -20.48 -8.37
N ASN A 39 -15.42 -20.65 -9.57
CA ASN A 39 -15.69 -19.77 -10.72
C ASN A 39 -15.23 -20.43 -12.04
N PRO A 40 -16.13 -21.05 -12.82
CA PRO A 40 -15.77 -21.71 -14.09
C PRO A 40 -15.29 -20.71 -15.17
N GLY A 41 -15.65 -19.42 -15.06
CA GLY A 41 -15.23 -18.38 -15.99
C GLY A 41 -13.73 -18.09 -15.99
N LEU A 42 -12.99 -18.53 -14.96
CA LEU A 42 -11.55 -18.31 -14.83
C LEU A 42 -10.68 -19.38 -15.51
N LYS A 43 -11.25 -20.42 -16.13
CA LYS A 43 -10.49 -21.48 -16.83
C LYS A 43 -9.47 -20.91 -17.83
N GLY A 44 -9.83 -19.81 -18.51
CA GLY A 44 -8.96 -19.06 -19.42
C GLY A 44 -8.61 -19.81 -20.72
N ASN A 45 -8.11 -19.08 -21.72
CA ASN A 45 -7.54 -19.65 -22.94
C ASN A 45 -6.01 -19.47 -22.95
N GLY A 46 -5.31 -20.02 -23.94
CA GLY A 46 -3.84 -19.95 -24.02
C GLY A 46 -3.27 -18.52 -23.96
N PHE A 47 -3.96 -17.56 -24.58
CA PHE A 47 -3.56 -16.15 -24.54
C PHE A 47 -3.68 -15.55 -23.14
N LYS A 48 -4.81 -15.76 -22.44
CA LYS A 48 -5.01 -15.32 -21.05
C LYS A 48 -3.99 -15.95 -20.09
N LYS A 49 -3.69 -17.23 -20.28
CA LYS A 49 -2.67 -17.96 -19.51
C LYS A 49 -1.26 -17.41 -19.72
N TRP A 50 -0.90 -17.05 -20.95
CA TRP A 50 0.39 -16.40 -21.23
C TRP A 50 0.46 -14.98 -20.64
N LEU A 51 -0.61 -14.19 -20.79
CA LEU A 51 -0.61 -12.78 -20.42
C LEU A 51 -0.76 -12.54 -18.91
N ILE A 52 -1.74 -13.20 -18.28
CA ILE A 52 -2.10 -13.04 -16.85
C ILE A 52 -1.58 -14.18 -15.98
N GLY A 53 -1.42 -15.38 -16.54
CA GLY A 53 -0.79 -16.52 -15.85
C GLY A 53 -1.67 -17.77 -15.83
N GLU A 54 -1.02 -18.93 -15.66
CA GLU A 54 -1.69 -20.21 -15.36
C GLU A 54 -2.34 -20.18 -13.98
N ASN A 55 -1.68 -19.55 -13.00
CA ASN A 55 -2.16 -19.26 -11.66
C ASN A 55 -2.89 -20.46 -11.00
N TYR A 56 -4.06 -20.23 -10.40
CA TYR A 56 -4.91 -21.24 -9.75
C TYR A 56 -6.16 -21.58 -10.55
N ARG A 57 -6.12 -21.44 -11.88
CA ARG A 57 -7.31 -21.58 -12.74
C ARG A 57 -8.00 -22.95 -12.63
N LYS A 58 -7.25 -24.02 -12.34
CA LYS A 58 -7.81 -25.36 -12.16
C LYS A 58 -8.60 -25.45 -10.86
N GLU A 59 -8.08 -24.87 -9.78
CA GLU A 59 -8.73 -24.79 -8.48
C GLU A 59 -10.02 -23.94 -8.52
N TRP A 60 -10.05 -22.91 -9.37
CA TRP A 60 -11.26 -22.11 -9.61
C TRP A 60 -12.31 -22.85 -10.46
N ALA A 61 -11.87 -23.61 -11.48
CA ALA A 61 -12.75 -24.19 -12.48
C ALA A 61 -13.29 -25.58 -12.13
N ASP A 62 -12.58 -26.37 -11.34
CA ASP A 62 -13.01 -27.71 -10.96
C ASP A 62 -14.06 -27.68 -9.84
N SER A 63 -15.02 -28.61 -9.93
CA SER A 63 -16.07 -28.76 -8.92
C SER A 63 -15.53 -29.42 -7.66
N ILE A 64 -15.90 -28.89 -6.50
CA ILE A 64 -15.65 -29.50 -5.19
C ILE A 64 -16.97 -30.00 -4.58
N ARG A 65 -16.91 -31.04 -3.75
CA ARG A 65 -18.04 -31.49 -2.96
C ARG A 65 -18.13 -30.69 -1.66
N VAL A 66 -19.24 -30.00 -1.45
CA VAL A 66 -19.45 -29.15 -0.26
C VAL A 66 -20.78 -29.44 0.42
N PRO A 67 -20.87 -29.30 1.75
CA PRO A 67 -22.13 -29.47 2.47
C PRO A 67 -23.10 -28.32 2.14
N VAL A 68 -24.38 -28.66 2.02
CA VAL A 68 -25.46 -27.66 1.97
C VAL A 68 -25.71 -27.15 3.38
N LEU A 69 -25.77 -25.83 3.52
CA LEU A 69 -26.14 -25.16 4.77
C LEU A 69 -27.64 -25.28 4.99
N ASP A 70 -28.05 -25.78 6.15
CA ASP A 70 -29.45 -25.91 6.53
C ASP A 70 -29.84 -24.77 7.47
N PHE A 71 -30.51 -23.74 6.95
CA PHE A 71 -30.87 -22.55 7.73
C PHE A 71 -31.84 -22.86 8.88
N LYS A 72 -32.57 -23.98 8.84
CA LYS A 72 -33.52 -24.33 9.89
C LYS A 72 -32.84 -25.08 11.04
N ASN A 73 -31.93 -25.99 10.70
CA ASN A 73 -31.38 -26.93 11.67
C ASN A 73 -29.96 -26.55 12.14
N ASP A 74 -29.09 -26.07 11.24
CA ASP A 74 -27.70 -25.78 11.60
C ASP A 74 -27.63 -24.71 12.70
N PHE A 75 -26.88 -25.00 13.77
CA PHE A 75 -26.65 -24.13 14.93
C PHE A 75 -27.95 -23.71 15.65
N GLY A 76 -28.97 -24.57 15.64
CA GLY A 76 -30.29 -24.26 16.20
C GLY A 76 -31.11 -23.27 15.39
N GLY A 77 -30.74 -23.03 14.12
CA GLY A 77 -31.43 -22.15 13.18
C GLY A 77 -30.65 -20.87 12.89
N LEU A 78 -30.49 -20.55 11.61
CA LEU A 78 -29.74 -19.40 11.12
C LEU A 78 -30.70 -18.32 10.62
N THR A 79 -30.49 -17.09 11.08
CA THR A 79 -31.28 -15.93 10.66
C THR A 79 -30.36 -14.89 10.01
N PRO A 80 -30.60 -14.52 8.73
CA PRO A 80 -29.92 -13.39 8.11
C PRO A 80 -30.22 -12.07 8.81
N GLU A 81 -29.22 -11.20 8.92
CA GLU A 81 -29.37 -9.90 9.58
C GLU A 81 -29.13 -8.73 8.61
N LYS A 82 -27.98 -8.71 7.93
CA LYS A 82 -27.59 -7.60 7.05
C LYS A 82 -26.46 -7.96 6.10
N GLU A 83 -26.38 -7.25 4.97
CA GLU A 83 -25.21 -7.30 4.09
C GLU A 83 -23.98 -6.62 4.72
N GLY A 84 -22.80 -7.12 4.37
CA GLY A 84 -21.50 -6.55 4.72
C GLY A 84 -20.89 -5.70 3.60
N GLY A 85 -19.94 -4.84 3.95
CA GLY A 85 -19.34 -3.83 3.06
C GLY A 85 -18.18 -4.27 2.16
N GLY A 86 -18.12 -5.54 1.74
CA GLY A 86 -17.00 -6.08 0.95
C GLY A 86 -16.86 -5.42 -0.43
N LYS A 87 -15.62 -5.13 -0.84
CA LYS A 87 -15.30 -4.56 -2.18
C LYS A 87 -15.15 -5.62 -3.28
N GLN A 88 -14.84 -6.85 -2.91
CA GLN A 88 -14.60 -7.97 -3.83
C GLN A 88 -15.41 -9.23 -3.52
N THR A 89 -16.01 -9.32 -2.33
CA THR A 89 -16.90 -10.42 -1.93
C THR A 89 -18.24 -9.86 -1.51
N ARG A 90 -19.30 -10.65 -1.73
CA ARG A 90 -20.59 -10.40 -1.12
C ARG A 90 -20.59 -11.08 0.25
N SER A 91 -20.97 -10.36 1.29
CA SER A 91 -20.92 -10.84 2.66
C SER A 91 -22.30 -10.69 3.31
N LEU A 92 -22.77 -11.71 4.00
CA LEU A 92 -24.03 -11.70 4.73
C LEU A 92 -23.77 -12.03 6.20
N HIS A 93 -24.12 -11.11 7.09
CA HIS A 93 -24.14 -11.36 8.53
C HIS A 93 -25.36 -12.18 8.87
N ILE A 94 -25.16 -13.26 9.63
CA ILE A 94 -26.22 -14.12 10.13
C ILE A 94 -26.01 -14.36 11.63
N LYS A 95 -27.09 -14.70 12.33
CA LYS A 95 -27.05 -15.16 13.72
C LYS A 95 -27.60 -16.58 13.83
N ASP A 96 -27.14 -17.33 14.82
CA ASP A 96 -27.70 -18.64 15.12
C ASP A 96 -28.82 -18.60 16.17
N GLY A 97 -29.40 -19.75 16.50
CA GLY A 97 -30.51 -19.88 17.45
C GLY A 97 -30.13 -19.50 18.89
N ARG A 98 -28.84 -19.40 19.20
CA ARG A 98 -28.29 -18.97 20.50
C ARG A 98 -27.90 -17.49 20.49
N GLY A 99 -27.98 -16.82 19.34
CA GLY A 99 -27.58 -15.43 19.15
C GLY A 99 -26.10 -15.25 18.80
N ASP A 100 -25.36 -16.32 18.56
CA ASP A 100 -23.96 -16.22 18.12
C ASP A 100 -23.89 -15.68 16.70
N LYS A 101 -22.89 -14.83 16.44
CA LYS A 101 -22.74 -14.13 15.15
C LYS A 101 -21.85 -14.92 14.19
N TRP A 102 -22.24 -14.92 12.93
CA TRP A 102 -21.53 -15.57 11.83
C TRP A 102 -21.54 -14.68 10.59
N VAL A 103 -20.64 -14.97 9.65
CA VAL A 103 -20.60 -14.30 8.35
C VAL A 103 -20.48 -15.32 7.24
N LEU A 104 -21.36 -15.22 6.25
CA LEU A 104 -21.25 -15.92 4.98
C LEU A 104 -20.55 -15.00 3.96
N ARG A 105 -19.49 -15.48 3.32
CA ARG A 105 -18.75 -14.72 2.29
C ARG A 105 -18.69 -15.50 0.99
N SER A 106 -19.03 -14.87 -0.13
CA SER A 106 -18.92 -15.51 -1.44
C SER A 106 -17.46 -15.93 -1.73
N VAL A 107 -17.26 -17.18 -2.16
CA VAL A 107 -15.94 -17.63 -2.65
C VAL A 107 -15.62 -16.95 -3.98
N GLN A 108 -16.62 -16.87 -4.87
CA GLN A 108 -16.52 -16.09 -6.09
C GLN A 108 -16.27 -14.61 -5.77
N LYS A 109 -15.36 -13.99 -6.53
CA LYS A 109 -15.01 -12.57 -6.42
C LYS A 109 -15.74 -11.72 -7.45
N PHE A 110 -16.15 -10.55 -7.01
CA PHE A 110 -16.97 -9.55 -7.71
C PHE A 110 -16.24 -8.20 -7.63
N PRO A 111 -15.30 -7.91 -8.55
CA PRO A 111 -14.43 -6.75 -8.48
C PRO A 111 -15.05 -5.47 -9.05
N GLU A 112 -16.35 -5.45 -9.35
CA GLU A 112 -17.02 -4.35 -10.08
C GLU A 112 -16.98 -3.02 -9.31
N LYS A 113 -16.86 -3.09 -7.97
CA LYS A 113 -16.68 -1.93 -7.07
C LYS A 113 -15.25 -1.38 -7.05
N VAL A 114 -14.24 -2.17 -7.45
CA VAL A 114 -12.83 -1.74 -7.46
C VAL A 114 -12.34 -1.31 -8.84
N ILE A 115 -13.09 -1.62 -9.90
CA ILE A 115 -12.78 -1.19 -11.26
C ILE A 115 -13.21 0.27 -11.44
N ALA A 116 -12.24 1.12 -11.78
CA ALA A 116 -12.50 2.53 -12.11
C ALA A 116 -13.55 2.64 -13.23
N SER A 117 -14.45 3.63 -13.14
CA SER A 117 -15.57 3.80 -14.07
C SER A 117 -15.13 3.85 -15.54
N GLU A 118 -13.96 4.43 -15.80
CA GLU A 118 -13.34 4.59 -17.11
C GLU A 118 -12.87 3.27 -17.72
N LEU A 119 -12.70 2.22 -16.91
CA LEU A 119 -12.24 0.90 -17.34
C LEU A 119 -13.39 -0.08 -17.57
N LYS A 120 -14.61 0.23 -17.11
CA LYS A 120 -15.78 -0.62 -17.28
C LYS A 120 -16.17 -0.71 -18.76
N GLY A 121 -16.52 -1.91 -19.22
CA GLY A 121 -16.81 -2.21 -20.63
C GLY A 121 -15.58 -2.31 -21.53
N THR A 122 -14.37 -2.24 -20.98
CA THR A 122 -13.12 -2.27 -21.76
C THR A 122 -12.36 -3.59 -21.61
N ILE A 123 -11.34 -3.80 -22.44
CA ILE A 123 -10.39 -4.93 -22.29
C ILE A 123 -9.73 -4.91 -20.90
N ALA A 124 -9.53 -3.74 -20.29
CA ALA A 124 -8.91 -3.62 -18.97
C ALA A 124 -9.76 -4.26 -17.86
N GLU A 125 -11.09 -4.13 -17.91
CA GLU A 125 -12.00 -4.83 -16.98
C GLU A 125 -11.84 -6.35 -17.08
N SER A 126 -11.78 -6.89 -18.31
CA SER A 126 -11.55 -8.32 -18.54
C SER A 126 -10.21 -8.80 -17.98
N LEU A 127 -9.16 -7.98 -18.07
CA LEU A 127 -7.84 -8.30 -17.51
C LEU A 127 -7.84 -8.26 -15.96
N VAL A 128 -8.55 -7.29 -15.36
CA VAL A 128 -8.69 -7.22 -13.89
C VAL A 128 -9.46 -8.43 -13.37
N TYR A 129 -10.57 -8.80 -14.02
CA TYR A 129 -11.34 -9.99 -13.66
C TYR A 129 -10.50 -11.27 -13.82
N ASP A 130 -9.78 -11.41 -14.92
CA ASP A 130 -8.92 -12.57 -15.17
C ASP A 130 -7.76 -12.66 -14.14
N GLY A 131 -7.36 -11.52 -13.58
CA GLY A 131 -6.42 -11.41 -12.46
C GLY A 131 -6.87 -12.12 -11.18
N ILE A 132 -8.17 -12.34 -10.96
CA ILE A 132 -8.69 -13.12 -9.81
C ILE A 132 -8.10 -14.52 -9.76
N SER A 133 -7.77 -15.10 -10.92
CA SER A 133 -7.15 -16.43 -11.02
C SER A 133 -5.85 -16.57 -10.21
N ALA A 134 -5.19 -15.45 -9.90
CA ALA A 134 -3.98 -15.36 -9.09
C ALA A 134 -4.19 -15.58 -7.58
N SER A 135 -5.39 -15.34 -7.05
CA SER A 135 -5.73 -15.62 -5.66
C SER A 135 -6.08 -17.10 -5.50
N TYR A 136 -5.67 -17.71 -4.39
CA TYR A 136 -5.96 -19.11 -4.10
C TYR A 136 -7.37 -19.22 -3.50
N PRO A 137 -8.33 -19.92 -4.15
CA PRO A 137 -9.77 -19.75 -3.89
C PRO A 137 -10.22 -20.06 -2.46
N TYR A 138 -9.53 -20.97 -1.78
CA TYR A 138 -9.88 -21.42 -0.42
C TYR A 138 -8.71 -21.24 0.56
N SER A 139 -7.87 -20.24 0.32
CA SER A 139 -6.65 -19.95 1.10
C SER A 139 -6.89 -19.91 2.61
N VAL A 140 -8.01 -19.32 3.04
CA VAL A 140 -8.39 -19.18 4.45
C VAL A 140 -8.42 -20.52 5.21
N LEU A 141 -8.80 -21.63 4.55
CA LEU A 141 -8.89 -22.95 5.20
C LEU A 141 -7.55 -23.47 5.71
N SER A 142 -6.44 -23.04 5.09
CA SER A 142 -5.10 -23.41 5.55
C SER A 142 -4.63 -22.53 6.72
N VAL A 143 -5.12 -21.28 6.78
CA VAL A 143 -4.56 -20.27 7.68
C VAL A 143 -4.85 -20.59 9.14
N GLY A 144 -6.01 -21.15 9.46
CA GLY A 144 -6.37 -21.51 10.84
C GLY A 144 -5.38 -22.49 11.49
N THR A 145 -4.93 -23.49 10.74
CA THR A 145 -3.94 -24.47 11.23
C THR A 145 -2.59 -23.81 11.52
N LEU A 146 -2.13 -22.91 10.65
CA LEU A 146 -0.89 -22.16 10.83
C LEU A 146 -1.01 -21.15 11.99
N ALA A 147 -2.10 -20.40 12.06
CA ALA A 147 -2.38 -19.44 13.12
C ALA A 147 -2.40 -20.11 14.49
N LYS A 148 -3.08 -21.26 14.61
CA LYS A 148 -3.11 -22.06 15.85
C LYS A 148 -1.72 -22.48 16.29
N ALA A 149 -0.88 -22.96 15.36
CA ALA A 149 0.51 -23.35 15.68
C ALA A 149 1.35 -22.16 16.17
N ALA A 150 1.14 -20.97 15.60
CA ALA A 150 1.82 -19.74 16.00
C ALA A 150 1.21 -19.04 17.24
N GLY A 151 0.15 -19.59 17.85
CA GLY A 151 -0.56 -18.95 18.96
C GLY A 151 -1.25 -17.65 18.57
N ILE A 152 -1.68 -17.52 17.31
CA ILE A 152 -2.38 -16.35 16.78
C ILE A 152 -3.89 -16.67 16.80
N PRO A 153 -4.73 -15.85 17.44
CA PRO A 153 -6.18 -15.97 17.34
C PRO A 153 -6.64 -15.88 15.89
N TYR A 154 -7.63 -16.68 15.52
CA TYR A 154 -8.19 -16.68 14.16
C TYR A 154 -9.68 -16.97 14.20
N PHE A 155 -10.38 -16.48 13.19
CA PHE A 155 -11.78 -16.82 12.96
C PHE A 155 -11.85 -18.19 12.31
N GLN A 156 -12.57 -19.12 12.94
CA GLN A 156 -12.75 -20.46 12.41
C GLN A 156 -13.65 -20.41 11.18
N ASN A 157 -13.30 -21.20 10.17
CA ASN A 157 -13.90 -21.11 8.85
C ASN A 157 -14.20 -22.49 8.25
N THR A 158 -15.30 -22.60 7.49
CA THR A 158 -15.62 -23.78 6.67
C THR A 158 -16.30 -23.39 5.36
N VAL A 159 -16.16 -24.18 4.31
CA VAL A 159 -16.85 -23.94 3.02
C VAL A 159 -18.21 -24.62 3.00
N VAL A 160 -19.24 -23.89 2.57
CA VAL A 160 -20.63 -24.34 2.49
C VAL A 160 -21.28 -23.89 1.18
N TYR A 161 -22.35 -24.60 0.80
CA TYR A 161 -23.26 -24.14 -0.23
C TYR A 161 -24.52 -23.54 0.40
N ILE A 162 -24.87 -22.32 0.00
CA ILE A 162 -26.12 -21.67 0.39
C ILE A 162 -27.19 -22.11 -0.62
N PRO A 163 -28.20 -22.90 -0.21
CA PRO A 163 -29.29 -23.27 -1.10
C PRO A 163 -30.22 -22.06 -1.36
N ASP A 164 -31.10 -22.21 -2.33
CA ASP A 164 -32.19 -21.25 -2.55
C ASP A 164 -33.27 -21.38 -1.45
N ASP A 165 -32.96 -20.85 -0.26
CA ASP A 165 -33.76 -21.02 0.95
C ASP A 165 -34.69 -19.81 1.20
N PRO A 166 -36.00 -20.00 1.47
CA PRO A 166 -36.89 -18.92 1.89
C PRO A 166 -36.44 -18.16 3.14
N ALA A 167 -35.70 -18.79 4.05
CA ALA A 167 -35.16 -18.15 5.26
C ALA A 167 -34.19 -17.00 4.95
N LEU A 168 -33.65 -16.94 3.72
CA LEU A 168 -32.83 -15.83 3.25
C LEU A 168 -33.61 -14.51 3.09
N GLY A 169 -34.95 -14.56 3.01
CA GLY A 169 -35.78 -13.36 2.88
C GLY A 169 -35.37 -12.46 1.71
N GLU A 170 -35.15 -11.18 1.98
CA GLU A 170 -34.70 -10.19 0.99
C GLU A 170 -33.32 -10.51 0.38
N PHE A 171 -32.47 -11.25 1.09
CA PHE A 171 -31.12 -11.61 0.66
C PHE A 171 -31.12 -12.78 -0.34
N ARG A 172 -32.24 -13.49 -0.51
CA ARG A 172 -32.34 -14.71 -1.33
C ARG A 172 -31.85 -14.53 -2.76
N SER A 173 -32.21 -13.43 -3.41
CA SER A 173 -31.81 -13.13 -4.80
C SER A 173 -30.30 -12.98 -5.00
N THR A 174 -29.57 -12.64 -3.94
CA THR A 174 -28.14 -12.33 -3.99
C THR A 174 -27.27 -13.49 -3.49
N TYR A 175 -27.73 -14.22 -2.48
CA TYR A 175 -26.96 -15.28 -1.81
C TYR A 175 -27.46 -16.70 -2.08
N GLY A 176 -28.68 -16.87 -2.58
CA GLY A 176 -29.20 -18.19 -2.96
C GLY A 176 -28.37 -18.84 -4.06
N ASN A 177 -28.16 -20.16 -3.94
CA ASN A 177 -27.36 -20.96 -4.86
C ASN A 177 -25.88 -20.55 -4.98
N THR A 178 -25.26 -20.12 -3.89
CA THR A 178 -23.87 -19.65 -3.89
C THR A 178 -22.93 -20.53 -3.08
N LEU A 179 -21.69 -20.65 -3.56
CA LEU A 179 -20.58 -21.20 -2.79
C LEU A 179 -20.00 -20.13 -1.87
N SER A 180 -20.02 -20.39 -0.56
CA SER A 180 -19.64 -19.42 0.45
C SER A 180 -18.73 -20.01 1.52
N LEU A 181 -17.90 -19.15 2.12
CA LEU A 181 -17.19 -19.39 3.35
C LEU A 181 -18.12 -19.00 4.51
N LEU A 182 -18.35 -19.92 5.45
CA LEU A 182 -19.00 -19.65 6.73
C LEU A 182 -17.93 -19.40 7.78
N GLU A 183 -17.91 -18.18 8.31
CA GLU A 183 -16.97 -17.72 9.34
C GLU A 183 -17.68 -17.53 10.68
N SER A 184 -17.12 -18.12 11.74
CA SER A 184 -17.59 -17.85 13.11
C SER A 184 -17.02 -16.53 13.61
N LYS A 185 -17.87 -15.63 14.12
CA LYS A 185 -17.43 -14.42 14.83
C LYS A 185 -17.27 -14.63 16.33
N ILE A 186 -17.40 -15.87 16.79
CA ILE A 186 -17.13 -16.25 18.18
C ILE A 186 -15.61 -16.38 18.34
N VAL A 187 -14.94 -15.27 18.66
CA VAL A 187 -13.51 -15.30 19.01
C VAL A 187 -13.35 -14.79 20.45
N ALA A 188 -12.88 -15.69 21.31
CA ALA A 188 -12.60 -15.44 22.73
C ALA A 188 -13.79 -15.02 23.62
N ASN A 189 -15.05 -15.10 23.16
CA ASN A 189 -16.24 -14.63 23.89
C ASN A 189 -16.11 -13.19 24.41
N LYS A 190 -15.39 -12.35 23.67
CA LYS A 190 -15.10 -10.96 24.05
C LYS A 190 -15.67 -10.00 23.03
N GLU A 191 -16.00 -8.81 23.51
CA GLU A 191 -16.25 -7.67 22.63
C GLU A 191 -14.98 -7.35 21.85
N THR A 192 -15.16 -6.98 20.59
CA THR A 192 -14.08 -6.68 19.66
C THR A 192 -14.25 -5.29 19.09
N HIS A 193 -13.15 -4.58 18.92
CA HIS A 193 -13.11 -3.24 18.32
C HIS A 193 -12.45 -3.30 16.95
N ASP A 194 -12.84 -2.41 16.04
CA ASP A 194 -12.04 -2.17 14.84
C ASP A 194 -10.80 -1.33 15.17
N THR A 195 -9.88 -1.22 14.22
CA THR A 195 -8.62 -0.48 14.43
C THR A 195 -8.85 1.00 14.73
N GLU A 196 -9.90 1.62 14.19
CA GLU A 196 -10.19 3.04 14.46
C GLU A 196 -10.74 3.25 15.87
N GLY A 197 -11.58 2.33 16.36
CA GLY A 197 -12.23 2.38 17.65
C GLY A 197 -11.29 2.29 18.85
N ILE A 198 -10.09 1.71 18.69
CA ILE A 198 -9.12 1.63 19.80
C ILE A 198 -8.30 2.92 20.00
N PHE A 199 -8.15 3.78 18.98
CA PHE A 199 -7.29 4.97 19.10
C PHE A 199 -7.76 6.00 20.12
N PRO A 200 -9.06 6.34 20.22
CA PRO A 200 -9.55 7.21 21.29
C PRO A 200 -9.19 6.69 22.68
N GLU A 201 -9.11 5.37 22.84
CA GLU A 201 -8.74 4.74 24.11
C GLU A 201 -7.24 4.67 24.37
N LEU A 202 -6.42 4.57 23.32
CA LEU A 202 -4.97 4.67 23.43
C LEU A 202 -4.52 6.10 23.74
N TYR A 203 -5.21 7.11 23.20
CA TYR A 203 -4.85 8.52 23.36
C TYR A 203 -5.46 9.18 24.60
N ASN A 204 -6.57 8.71 25.17
CA ASN A 204 -7.15 9.35 26.37
C ASN A 204 -6.36 9.10 27.68
N GLY A 205 -5.20 8.46 27.61
CA GLY A 205 -4.34 8.17 28.76
C GLY A 205 -4.94 7.17 29.75
N LYS A 206 -5.89 6.31 29.32
CA LYS A 206 -6.20 5.07 30.05
C LYS A 206 -4.98 4.14 29.96
N LYS A 207 -4.75 3.30 30.97
CA LYS A 207 -3.65 2.30 31.02
C LYS A 207 -3.87 1.13 30.05
N LYS A 208 -4.22 1.45 28.80
CA LYS A 208 -4.45 0.53 27.69
C LYS A 208 -3.26 0.57 26.75
N PHE A 209 -2.74 -0.59 26.42
CA PHE A 209 -1.53 -0.76 25.62
C PHE A 209 -1.76 -1.71 24.45
N ILE A 210 -0.86 -1.69 23.47
CA ILE A 210 -0.86 -2.67 22.40
C ILE A 210 0.07 -3.81 22.75
N ASP A 211 -0.40 -5.06 22.63
CA ASP A 211 0.49 -6.22 22.64
C ASP A 211 1.25 -6.30 21.30
N GLN A 212 2.34 -5.53 21.20
CA GLN A 212 3.14 -5.47 19.97
C GLN A 212 3.77 -6.83 19.62
N LYS A 213 4.00 -7.72 20.59
CA LYS A 213 4.52 -9.08 20.31
C LYS A 213 3.45 -9.92 19.62
N ALA A 214 2.20 -9.84 20.06
CA ALA A 214 1.08 -10.49 19.37
C ALA A 214 0.88 -9.92 17.95
N VAL A 215 1.03 -8.60 17.77
CA VAL A 215 1.06 -7.97 16.44
C VAL A 215 2.19 -8.53 15.59
N LEU A 216 3.41 -8.61 16.12
CA LEU A 216 4.55 -9.14 15.38
C LEU A 216 4.31 -10.58 14.94
N ARG A 217 3.83 -11.47 15.83
CA ARG A 217 3.50 -12.86 15.48
C ARG A 217 2.48 -12.94 14.34
N ALA A 218 1.42 -12.15 14.40
CA ALA A 218 0.44 -12.08 13.32
C ALA A 218 1.10 -11.64 12.00
N ARG A 219 1.90 -10.56 12.03
CA ARG A 219 2.60 -10.06 10.83
C ARG A 219 3.66 -11.03 10.29
N LEU A 220 4.27 -11.85 11.14
CA LEU A 220 5.14 -12.94 10.71
C LEU A 220 4.35 -14.00 9.93
N LEU A 221 3.16 -14.40 10.40
CA LEU A 221 2.31 -15.30 9.64
C LEU A 221 1.91 -14.72 8.29
N ASP A 222 1.51 -13.45 8.25
CA ASP A 222 1.11 -12.73 7.02
C ASP A 222 2.23 -12.77 5.97
N ASN A 223 3.46 -12.48 6.42
CA ASN A 223 4.64 -12.50 5.55
C ASN A 223 5.03 -13.92 5.15
N PHE A 224 4.87 -14.90 6.03
CA PHE A 224 5.19 -16.30 5.75
C PHE A 224 4.29 -16.87 4.65
N ILE A 225 2.98 -16.63 4.72
CA ILE A 225 1.98 -17.05 3.71
C ILE A 225 1.88 -16.07 2.52
N MET A 226 2.62 -14.98 2.57
CA MET A 226 2.62 -13.88 1.59
C MET A 226 1.22 -13.29 1.31
N ASP A 227 0.47 -13.03 2.38
CA ASP A 227 -0.77 -12.27 2.37
C ASP A 227 -0.45 -10.78 2.24
N PHE A 228 -0.74 -10.21 1.07
CA PHE A 228 -0.30 -8.86 0.69
C PHE A 228 -1.27 -7.75 1.10
N ASP A 229 -2.52 -8.06 1.46
CA ASP A 229 -3.58 -7.07 1.65
C ASP A 229 -3.82 -6.74 3.13
N ARG A 230 -2.75 -6.38 3.84
CA ARG A 230 -2.78 -6.20 5.30
C ARG A 230 -2.88 -4.72 5.67
N HIS A 231 -4.06 -4.14 5.55
CA HIS A 231 -4.35 -2.76 5.98
C HIS A 231 -5.20 -2.74 7.28
N GLU A 232 -5.42 -1.56 7.86
CA GLU A 232 -6.05 -1.35 9.19
C GLU A 232 -7.45 -1.98 9.32
N GLY A 233 -8.18 -2.06 8.21
CA GLY A 233 -9.50 -2.67 8.14
C GLY A 233 -9.50 -4.20 8.26
N GLN A 234 -8.34 -4.85 8.19
CA GLN A 234 -8.18 -6.31 8.25
C GLN A 234 -7.83 -6.84 9.64
N TRP A 235 -8.13 -6.04 10.66
CA TRP A 235 -7.87 -6.33 12.06
C TRP A 235 -9.08 -5.97 12.89
N GLU A 236 -9.39 -6.85 13.83
CA GLU A 236 -10.18 -6.55 15.02
C GLU A 236 -9.26 -6.63 16.23
N TRP A 237 -9.71 -6.10 17.36
CA TRP A 237 -8.92 -6.00 18.58
C TRP A 237 -9.77 -6.44 19.76
N ALA A 238 -9.19 -7.28 20.61
CA ALA A 238 -9.81 -7.69 21.87
C ALA A 238 -8.90 -7.33 23.05
N GLU A 239 -9.52 -7.16 24.21
CA GLU A 239 -8.82 -6.76 25.43
C GLU A 239 -8.39 -7.97 26.26
N LYS A 240 -7.24 -7.86 26.90
CA LYS A 240 -6.81 -8.77 27.97
C LYS A 240 -6.13 -8.00 29.08
N ASP A 241 -6.39 -8.38 30.32
CA ASP A 241 -5.68 -7.83 31.46
C ASP A 241 -4.45 -8.66 31.78
N SER A 242 -3.34 -7.98 32.06
CA SER A 242 -2.08 -8.59 32.46
C SER A 242 -1.29 -7.64 33.34
N ALA A 243 -0.86 -8.10 34.51
CA ALA A 243 -0.02 -7.35 35.45
C ALA A 243 -0.54 -5.92 35.75
N GLY A 244 -1.85 -5.77 35.97
CA GLY A 244 -2.49 -4.49 36.29
C GLY A 244 -2.60 -3.50 35.12
N ARG A 245 -2.40 -3.98 33.89
CA ARG A 245 -2.56 -3.22 32.64
C ARG A 245 -3.53 -3.95 31.71
N THR A 246 -4.24 -3.18 30.89
CA THR A 246 -5.10 -3.74 29.85
C THR A 246 -4.37 -3.66 28.52
N TYR A 247 -4.38 -4.75 27.75
CA TYR A 247 -3.74 -4.84 26.44
C TYR A 247 -4.76 -5.15 25.37
N TYR A 248 -4.74 -4.39 24.28
CA TYR A 248 -5.34 -4.81 23.02
C TYR A 248 -4.41 -5.80 22.32
N TYR A 249 -4.94 -6.96 21.95
CA TYR A 249 -4.26 -7.91 21.08
C TYR A 249 -5.03 -8.08 19.76
N PRO A 250 -4.32 -8.32 18.65
CA PRO A 250 -4.91 -8.35 17.34
C PRO A 250 -5.67 -9.65 17.07
N LEU A 251 -6.79 -9.51 16.37
CA LEU A 251 -7.60 -10.55 15.76
C LEU A 251 -7.57 -10.34 14.23
N PRO A 252 -6.64 -10.96 13.51
CA PRO A 252 -6.54 -10.78 12.07
C PRO A 252 -7.75 -11.40 11.34
N LYS A 253 -8.36 -10.67 10.42
CA LYS A 253 -9.44 -11.15 9.53
C LYS A 253 -9.04 -11.07 8.06
N ASP A 254 -9.92 -11.59 7.21
CA ASP A 254 -9.86 -11.51 5.74
C ASP A 254 -8.52 -12.00 5.16
N ARG A 255 -8.35 -13.32 5.11
CA ARG A 255 -7.09 -13.98 4.73
C ARG A 255 -7.10 -14.52 3.31
N ASP A 256 -7.96 -13.95 2.46
CA ASP A 256 -8.24 -14.45 1.12
C ASP A 256 -7.04 -14.30 0.16
N GLN A 257 -6.10 -13.40 0.45
CA GLN A 257 -4.93 -13.13 -0.38
C GLN A 257 -3.69 -13.95 -0.02
N ALA A 258 -3.80 -14.89 0.93
CA ALA A 258 -2.72 -15.82 1.22
C ALA A 258 -2.39 -16.71 -0.01
N PHE A 259 -1.10 -16.99 -0.20
CA PHE A 259 -0.55 -17.78 -1.30
C PHE A 259 -0.79 -17.17 -2.70
N PHE A 260 -0.96 -15.85 -2.83
CA PHE A 260 -1.15 -15.18 -4.12
C PHE A 260 -0.07 -15.55 -5.16
N LYS A 261 -0.41 -15.60 -6.46
CA LYS A 261 0.51 -15.88 -7.57
C LYS A 261 0.66 -14.74 -8.55
N ALA A 262 1.82 -14.66 -9.22
CA ALA A 262 2.09 -13.64 -10.23
C ALA A 262 2.89 -14.21 -11.40
N ASP A 263 2.34 -15.26 -12.04
CA ASP A 263 3.09 -16.09 -12.98
C ASP A 263 3.03 -15.58 -14.44
N GLY A 264 2.06 -14.74 -14.79
CA GLY A 264 1.89 -14.19 -16.15
C GLY A 264 2.78 -12.98 -16.47
N LEU A 265 2.88 -12.65 -17.76
CA LEU A 265 3.72 -11.54 -18.25
C LEU A 265 3.40 -10.20 -17.59
N ILE A 266 2.12 -9.83 -17.50
CA ILE A 266 1.69 -8.55 -16.93
C ILE A 266 1.92 -8.52 -15.40
N PRO A 267 1.37 -9.44 -14.59
CA PRO A 267 1.57 -9.42 -13.14
C PRO A 267 3.05 -9.49 -12.73
N LYS A 268 3.87 -10.26 -13.46
CA LYS A 268 5.31 -10.39 -13.18
C LYS A 268 6.10 -9.11 -13.48
N LYS A 269 5.65 -8.28 -14.44
CA LYS A 269 6.23 -6.95 -14.69
C LYS A 269 5.72 -5.93 -13.68
N LEU A 270 4.40 -5.86 -13.47
CA LEU A 270 3.78 -4.89 -12.56
C LEU A 270 4.29 -5.08 -11.13
N SER A 271 4.40 -6.31 -10.66
CA SER A 271 4.88 -6.57 -9.30
C SER A 271 6.32 -6.12 -9.06
N ARG A 272 7.14 -5.93 -10.11
CA ARG A 272 8.53 -5.41 -9.95
C ARG A 272 8.59 -3.91 -9.72
N THR A 273 7.49 -3.20 -9.93
CA THR A 273 7.41 -1.75 -9.69
C THR A 273 7.31 -1.48 -8.19
N SER A 274 7.75 -0.30 -7.74
CA SER A 274 7.63 0.06 -6.32
C SER A 274 6.18 0.27 -5.88
N THR A 275 5.28 0.62 -6.80
CA THR A 275 3.86 0.93 -6.54
C THR A 275 2.98 -0.31 -6.46
N LEU A 276 3.33 -1.39 -7.18
CA LEU A 276 2.60 -2.66 -7.17
C LEU A 276 3.44 -3.81 -6.61
N GLY A 277 4.51 -3.50 -5.87
CA GLY A 277 5.43 -4.47 -5.29
C GLY A 277 4.79 -5.50 -4.35
N GLN A 278 3.66 -5.16 -3.75
CA GLN A 278 2.83 -6.06 -2.94
C GLN A 278 2.34 -7.31 -3.71
N LEU A 279 2.23 -7.23 -5.04
CA LEU A 279 1.76 -8.32 -5.90
C LEU A 279 2.86 -9.30 -6.34
N GLN A 280 3.99 -9.40 -5.61
CA GLN A 280 5.15 -10.22 -6.03
C GLN A 280 4.92 -11.73 -5.98
N GLY A 281 3.84 -12.20 -5.36
CA GLY A 281 3.44 -13.61 -5.30
C GLY A 281 4.27 -14.46 -4.33
N LEU A 282 3.71 -15.61 -3.94
CA LEU A 282 4.32 -16.58 -3.04
C LEU A 282 5.69 -17.01 -3.56
N SER A 283 6.70 -16.87 -2.72
CA SER A 283 8.08 -17.14 -3.07
C SER A 283 8.90 -17.48 -1.82
N VAL A 284 9.94 -18.30 -2.04
CA VAL A 284 10.90 -18.70 -1.01
C VAL A 284 11.56 -17.48 -0.37
N ARG A 285 11.96 -16.48 -1.18
CA ARG A 285 12.51 -15.20 -0.72
C ARG A 285 11.69 -14.04 -1.23
N PHE A 286 11.57 -12.98 -0.43
CA PHE A 286 11.00 -11.74 -0.95
C PHE A 286 11.90 -11.16 -2.04
N ARG A 287 11.30 -10.75 -3.16
CA ARG A 287 12.03 -9.89 -4.10
C ARG A 287 12.35 -8.54 -3.47
N ASN A 288 11.36 -7.95 -2.78
CA ASN A 288 11.54 -6.76 -1.97
C ASN A 288 10.52 -6.77 -0.82
N VAL A 289 11.00 -7.04 0.41
CA VAL A 289 10.14 -7.13 1.60
C VAL A 289 9.48 -5.79 1.97
N HIS A 290 10.10 -4.67 1.58
CA HIS A 290 9.58 -3.32 1.85
C HIS A 290 8.36 -3.03 0.98
N THR A 291 8.46 -3.28 -0.32
CA THR A 291 7.35 -3.05 -1.25
C THR A 291 6.27 -4.11 -1.12
N PHE A 292 6.61 -5.33 -0.65
CA PHE A 292 5.62 -6.34 -0.32
C PHE A 292 4.66 -5.85 0.77
N ASN A 293 5.21 -5.32 1.87
CA ASN A 293 4.46 -4.82 3.01
C ASN A 293 3.91 -3.39 2.81
N TYR A 294 3.74 -2.91 1.57
CA TYR A 294 3.23 -1.57 1.31
C TYR A 294 1.81 -1.34 1.85
N ALA A 295 0.93 -2.35 1.79
CA ALA A 295 -0.41 -2.27 2.35
C ALA A 295 -0.40 -2.02 3.87
N ALA A 296 0.54 -2.65 4.59
CA ALA A 296 0.71 -2.54 6.04
C ALA A 296 1.57 -1.35 6.49
N ARG A 297 2.00 -0.48 5.57
CA ARG A 297 3.01 0.56 5.83
C ARG A 297 2.69 1.47 7.01
N ASN A 298 1.40 1.79 7.21
CA ASN A 298 0.93 2.64 8.29
C ASN A 298 0.74 1.80 9.56
N PHE A 299 -0.05 0.74 9.46
CA PHE A 299 -0.27 -0.24 10.54
C PHE A 299 1.01 -0.66 11.25
N ASP A 300 2.01 -1.17 10.53
CA ASP A 300 3.26 -1.68 11.10
C ASP A 300 4.09 -0.54 11.75
N ARG A 301 3.99 0.69 11.24
CA ARG A 301 4.69 1.86 11.81
C ARG A 301 4.00 2.46 13.03
N VAL A 302 2.78 2.03 13.32
CA VAL A 302 2.04 2.42 14.53
C VAL A 302 2.21 1.36 15.61
N PHE A 303 2.08 0.08 15.24
CA PHE A 303 1.94 -1.02 16.19
C PHE A 303 3.22 -1.84 16.43
N LEU A 304 4.33 -1.56 15.73
CA LEU A 304 5.63 -2.25 15.91
C LEU A 304 6.78 -1.27 16.20
N THR A 305 6.49 -0.22 16.96
CA THR A 305 7.44 0.88 17.24
C THR A 305 8.33 0.64 18.45
N GLU A 306 7.96 -0.23 19.39
CA GLU A 306 8.67 -0.39 20.67
C GLU A 306 9.63 -1.59 20.66
N LEU A 307 9.31 -2.63 19.89
CA LEU A 307 10.11 -3.85 19.86
C LEU A 307 11.51 -3.61 19.27
N ASP A 308 12.54 -4.08 19.99
CA ASP A 308 13.93 -4.05 19.54
C ASP A 308 14.29 -5.24 18.63
N GLN A 309 15.50 -5.24 18.07
CA GLN A 309 15.92 -6.32 17.17
C GLN A 309 16.00 -7.67 17.89
N ALA A 310 16.42 -7.70 19.15
CA ALA A 310 16.55 -8.93 19.91
C ALA A 310 15.17 -9.58 20.10
N THR A 311 14.15 -8.80 20.43
CA THR A 311 12.77 -9.26 20.53
C THR A 311 12.26 -9.74 19.17
N TRP A 312 12.51 -9.01 18.09
CA TRP A 312 12.15 -9.47 16.74
C TRP A 312 12.81 -10.81 16.39
N ASN A 313 14.10 -10.95 16.68
CA ASN A 313 14.83 -12.19 16.44
C ASN A 313 14.19 -13.36 17.19
N ASN A 314 13.89 -13.18 18.48
CA ASN A 314 13.31 -14.22 19.32
C ASN A 314 11.90 -14.61 18.85
N GLU A 315 11.06 -13.65 18.48
CA GLU A 315 9.71 -13.90 17.95
C GLU A 315 9.75 -14.60 16.58
N ILE A 316 10.73 -14.26 15.72
CA ILE A 316 10.96 -14.97 14.45
C ILE A 316 11.38 -16.43 14.71
N ASP A 317 12.31 -16.66 15.63
CA ASP A 317 12.81 -18.00 15.93
C ASP A 317 11.70 -18.89 16.54
N ALA A 318 10.89 -18.32 17.44
CA ALA A 318 9.71 -18.99 18.00
C ALA A 318 8.67 -19.31 16.92
N PHE A 319 8.38 -18.35 16.03
CA PHE A 319 7.46 -18.56 14.91
C PHE A 319 7.95 -19.65 13.96
N LEU A 320 9.22 -19.64 13.56
CA LEU A 320 9.76 -20.66 12.66
C LEU A 320 9.77 -22.06 13.28
N SER A 321 9.97 -22.13 14.60
CA SER A 321 9.91 -23.40 15.35
C SER A 321 8.51 -24.00 15.37
N SER A 322 7.45 -23.19 15.34
CA SER A 322 6.06 -23.68 15.27
C SER A 322 5.60 -24.01 13.86
N MET A 323 6.23 -23.44 12.82
CA MET A 323 6.00 -23.76 11.41
C MET A 323 6.72 -25.05 10.98
N THR A 324 6.44 -26.17 11.65
CA THR A 324 6.99 -27.48 11.26
C THR A 324 6.46 -27.94 9.91
N ASP A 325 7.18 -28.85 9.25
CA ASP A 325 6.78 -29.36 7.93
C ASP A 325 5.45 -30.12 8.00
N ASP A 326 5.19 -30.78 9.13
CA ASP A 326 3.90 -31.40 9.46
C ASP A 326 2.78 -30.36 9.58
N VAL A 327 3.00 -29.26 10.31
CA VAL A 327 2.02 -28.17 10.44
C VAL A 327 1.70 -27.58 9.07
N ILE A 328 2.69 -27.37 8.21
CA ILE A 328 2.52 -26.88 6.85
C ILE A 328 1.70 -27.88 6.02
N THR A 329 2.06 -29.16 6.02
CA THR A 329 1.33 -30.19 5.28
C THR A 329 -0.12 -30.32 5.75
N ARG A 330 -0.37 -30.31 7.07
CA ARG A 330 -1.72 -30.35 7.65
C ARG A 330 -2.54 -29.12 7.30
N ALA A 331 -1.92 -27.95 7.24
CA ALA A 331 -2.59 -26.74 6.80
C ALA A 331 -3.07 -26.88 5.34
N LEU A 332 -2.22 -27.37 4.45
CA LEU A 332 -2.58 -27.54 3.04
C LEU A 332 -3.54 -28.72 2.79
N SER A 333 -3.60 -29.71 3.69
CA SER A 333 -4.59 -30.80 3.60
C SER A 333 -6.01 -30.39 3.97
N LYS A 334 -6.21 -29.17 4.52
CA LYS A 334 -7.55 -28.61 4.78
C LYS A 334 -8.28 -28.12 3.53
N GLN A 335 -7.58 -28.08 2.40
CA GLN A 335 -8.16 -27.74 1.11
C GLN A 335 -9.14 -28.83 0.64
N PRO A 336 -10.15 -28.53 -0.19
CA PRO A 336 -11.04 -29.55 -0.74
C PRO A 336 -10.27 -30.64 -1.49
N GLN A 337 -10.59 -31.92 -1.21
CA GLN A 337 -9.84 -33.08 -1.67
C GLN A 337 -9.64 -33.10 -3.18
N GLU A 338 -10.64 -32.67 -3.95
CA GLU A 338 -10.64 -32.70 -5.41
C GLU A 338 -9.55 -31.81 -6.03
N ILE A 339 -9.16 -30.73 -5.33
CA ILE A 339 -8.19 -29.75 -5.82
C ILE A 339 -6.82 -29.84 -5.13
N GLN A 340 -6.69 -30.63 -4.05
CA GLN A 340 -5.41 -30.81 -3.34
C GLN A 340 -4.26 -31.28 -4.23
N LYS A 341 -4.57 -32.03 -5.30
CA LYS A 341 -3.58 -32.51 -6.28
C LYS A 341 -2.94 -31.41 -7.15
N TYR A 342 -3.46 -30.19 -7.11
CA TYR A 342 -3.01 -29.08 -7.94
C TYR A 342 -1.84 -28.31 -7.30
N GLN A 343 -2.03 -27.06 -6.87
CA GLN A 343 -0.92 -26.26 -6.36
C GLN A 343 -0.62 -26.47 -4.87
N SER A 344 -1.47 -27.15 -4.10
CA SER A 344 -1.26 -27.36 -2.65
C SER A 344 0.11 -27.96 -2.30
N PRO A 345 0.64 -28.99 -3.01
CA PRO A 345 1.96 -29.54 -2.72
C PRO A 345 3.09 -28.54 -3.02
N LYS A 346 2.92 -27.70 -4.06
CA LYS A 346 3.90 -26.67 -4.41
C LYS A 346 3.90 -25.53 -3.40
N ILE A 347 2.73 -25.14 -2.88
CA ILE A 347 2.61 -24.15 -1.80
C ILE A 347 3.33 -24.68 -0.55
N ALA A 348 3.05 -25.94 -0.14
CA ALA A 348 3.71 -26.55 1.00
C ALA A 348 5.23 -26.58 0.86
N ALA A 349 5.75 -27.06 -0.28
CA ALA A 349 7.19 -27.08 -0.55
C ALA A 349 7.81 -25.68 -0.52
N THR A 350 7.11 -24.67 -1.06
CA THR A 350 7.58 -23.28 -1.04
C THR A 350 7.70 -22.74 0.39
N LEU A 351 6.69 -23.01 1.24
CA LEU A 351 6.70 -22.59 2.65
C LEU A 351 7.79 -23.30 3.46
N GLN A 352 8.00 -24.59 3.21
CA GLN A 352 9.06 -25.38 3.85
C GLN A 352 10.44 -24.81 3.50
N GLU A 353 10.71 -24.55 2.22
CA GLU A 353 11.98 -23.97 1.77
C GLU A 353 12.16 -22.52 2.28
N LYS A 354 11.07 -21.74 2.33
CA LYS A 354 11.06 -20.35 2.81
C LYS A 354 11.61 -20.20 4.23
N LYS A 355 11.42 -21.18 5.11
CA LYS A 355 11.91 -21.15 6.50
C LYS A 355 13.40 -20.82 6.59
N SER A 356 14.21 -21.31 5.65
CA SER A 356 15.67 -21.09 5.61
C SER A 356 16.08 -19.64 5.35
N PHE A 357 15.20 -18.81 4.80
CA PHE A 357 15.48 -17.41 4.44
C PHE A 357 14.59 -16.40 5.14
N PHE A 358 13.49 -16.86 5.73
CA PHE A 358 12.47 -16.00 6.32
C PHE A 358 13.04 -15.07 7.39
N LYS A 359 13.97 -15.57 8.21
CA LYS A 359 14.61 -14.77 9.26
C LYS A 359 15.38 -13.57 8.72
N SER A 360 16.20 -13.76 7.68
CA SER A 360 16.94 -12.64 7.07
C SER A 360 15.99 -11.63 6.43
N ASP A 361 14.91 -12.10 5.80
CA ASP A 361 13.92 -11.23 5.15
C ASP A 361 13.18 -10.37 6.19
N MET A 362 12.75 -10.96 7.31
CA MET A 362 12.04 -10.24 8.36
C MET A 362 12.94 -9.28 9.15
N LEU A 363 14.22 -9.60 9.35
CA LEU A 363 15.18 -8.66 9.93
C LEU A 363 15.51 -7.49 8.99
N GLN A 364 15.54 -7.72 7.67
CA GLN A 364 15.62 -6.64 6.69
C GLN A 364 14.40 -5.72 6.80
N TYR A 365 13.20 -6.28 7.02
CA TYR A 365 11.99 -5.49 7.24
C TYR A 365 12.03 -4.68 8.55
N TYR A 366 12.46 -5.29 9.66
CA TYR A 366 12.69 -4.58 10.94
C TYR A 366 13.60 -3.36 10.76
N ARG A 367 14.72 -3.53 10.05
CA ARG A 367 15.68 -2.44 9.79
C ARG A 367 15.08 -1.33 8.96
N PHE A 368 14.18 -1.66 8.04
CA PHE A 368 13.45 -0.68 7.25
C PHE A 368 12.41 0.10 8.07
N LEU A 369 11.64 -0.57 8.94
CA LEU A 369 10.72 0.10 9.87
C LEU A 369 11.48 1.01 10.83
N SER A 370 12.62 0.54 11.36
CA SER A 370 13.43 1.25 12.35
C SER A 370 14.24 2.42 11.78
N LYS A 371 14.26 2.63 10.46
CA LYS A 371 14.99 3.74 9.82
C LYS A 371 14.41 5.11 10.21
N THR A 372 13.09 5.18 10.34
CA THR A 372 12.36 6.36 10.78
C THR A 372 11.23 5.91 11.70
N VAL A 373 11.26 6.32 12.96
CA VAL A 373 10.29 5.89 13.96
C VAL A 373 9.57 7.11 14.53
N SER A 374 8.25 7.01 14.62
CA SER A 374 7.43 7.94 15.38
C SER A 374 7.19 7.33 16.76
N VAL A 375 7.56 8.07 17.81
CA VAL A 375 7.17 7.80 19.19
C VAL A 375 6.03 8.76 19.48
N VAL A 376 4.89 8.23 19.91
CA VAL A 376 3.65 8.99 20.06
C VAL A 376 3.18 8.84 21.49
N GLY A 377 2.97 9.97 22.16
CA GLY A 377 2.39 10.05 23.49
C GLY A 377 0.87 9.84 23.50
N ASN A 378 0.24 10.39 24.52
CA ASN A 378 -1.21 10.43 24.71
C ASN A 378 -1.68 11.87 25.01
N ASN A 379 -2.98 12.08 25.20
CA ASN A 379 -3.58 13.40 25.38
C ASN A 379 -3.54 13.89 26.85
N LYS A 380 -2.62 13.37 27.66
CA LYS A 380 -2.34 13.82 29.02
C LYS A 380 -0.90 14.27 29.08
N ALA A 381 -0.60 15.11 30.06
CA ALA A 381 0.76 15.53 30.34
C ALA A 381 1.69 14.33 30.59
N GLU A 382 2.74 14.23 29.78
CA GLU A 382 3.76 13.20 29.82
C GLU A 382 5.17 13.78 29.95
N VAL A 383 6.11 12.95 30.37
CA VAL A 383 7.54 13.26 30.43
C VAL A 383 8.28 12.37 29.45
N PHE A 384 8.83 12.97 28.42
CA PHE A 384 9.67 12.33 27.41
C PHE A 384 11.14 12.49 27.80
N THR A 385 11.77 11.40 28.22
CA THR A 385 13.23 11.37 28.48
C THR A 385 13.96 10.85 27.26
N ILE A 386 14.86 11.66 26.68
CA ILE A 386 15.68 11.33 25.51
C ILE A 386 17.16 11.38 25.90
N THR A 387 17.77 10.20 26.08
CA THR A 387 19.18 10.09 26.47
C THR A 387 20.03 9.72 25.28
N LYS A 388 20.96 10.60 24.89
CA LYS A 388 21.95 10.34 23.82
C LYS A 388 23.20 9.71 24.42
N ASN A 389 23.48 8.47 24.04
CA ASN A 389 24.61 7.71 24.56
C ASN A 389 25.91 8.02 23.79
N ALA A 390 27.05 7.68 24.40
CA ALA A 390 28.38 7.94 23.83
C ALA A 390 28.65 7.20 22.50
N ASP A 391 27.98 6.07 22.28
CA ASP A 391 28.05 5.29 21.02
C ASP A 391 27.14 5.86 19.92
N GLY A 392 26.44 6.96 20.19
CA GLY A 392 25.50 7.62 19.28
C GLY A 392 24.09 7.03 19.30
N SER A 393 23.84 5.97 20.05
CA SER A 393 22.48 5.45 20.28
C SER A 393 21.63 6.41 21.10
N VAL A 394 20.31 6.28 21.03
CA VAL A 394 19.36 7.15 21.72
C VAL A 394 18.35 6.29 22.47
N GLN A 395 18.29 6.42 23.80
CA GLN A 395 17.22 5.86 24.61
C GLN A 395 16.05 6.86 24.65
N VAL A 396 14.84 6.39 24.36
CA VAL A 396 13.61 7.16 24.55
C VAL A 396 12.73 6.42 25.57
N THR A 397 12.32 7.14 26.60
CA THR A 397 11.36 6.66 27.62
C THR A 397 10.26 7.70 27.77
N VAL A 398 9.01 7.27 27.72
CA VAL A 398 7.82 8.11 27.95
C VAL A 398 7.16 7.68 29.24
N ARG A 399 6.80 8.64 30.09
CA ARG A 399 6.11 8.41 31.37
C ARG A 399 4.92 9.33 31.51
N ASP A 400 3.84 8.82 32.09
CA ASP A 400 2.76 9.64 32.61
C ASP A 400 3.29 10.57 33.72
N LYS A 401 2.96 11.87 33.66
CA LYS A 401 3.48 12.87 34.61
C LYS A 401 2.88 12.74 36.01
N VAL A 402 1.70 12.14 36.14
CA VAL A 402 0.96 12.02 37.41
C VAL A 402 1.41 10.79 38.19
N ASP A 403 1.40 9.62 37.55
CA ASP A 403 1.66 8.36 38.25
C ASP A 403 3.00 7.68 37.87
N SER A 404 3.78 8.31 37.00
CA SER A 404 5.09 7.84 36.55
C SER A 404 5.08 6.49 35.81
N THR A 405 3.92 6.02 35.36
CA THR A 405 3.81 4.79 34.56
C THR A 405 4.58 4.95 33.25
N ILE A 406 5.50 4.02 32.96
CA ILE A 406 6.19 3.97 31.67
C ILE A 406 5.22 3.46 30.61
N THR A 407 4.96 4.31 29.61
CA THR A 407 4.06 4.04 28.47
C THR A 407 4.81 3.61 27.21
N TYR A 408 6.09 3.98 27.09
CA TYR A 408 6.96 3.58 26.00
C TYR A 408 8.43 3.54 26.43
N ASN A 409 9.19 2.53 26.00
CA ASN A 409 10.63 2.47 26.26
C ASN A 409 11.41 1.74 25.17
N ARG A 410 12.32 2.43 24.47
CA ARG A 410 13.15 1.82 23.43
C ARG A 410 14.54 2.46 23.30
N LEU A 411 15.55 1.61 23.10
CA LEU A 411 16.89 1.99 22.65
C LEU A 411 16.98 1.96 21.13
N PHE A 412 17.38 3.07 20.53
CA PHE A 412 17.58 3.20 19.08
C PHE A 412 19.07 3.23 18.74
N ASP A 413 19.50 2.35 17.85
CA ASP A 413 20.87 2.37 17.33
C ASP A 413 21.04 3.37 16.18
N THR A 414 22.28 3.56 15.74
CA THR A 414 22.65 4.54 14.69
C THR A 414 22.18 4.13 13.28
N ALA A 415 21.57 2.95 13.12
CA ALA A 415 20.87 2.59 11.89
C ALA A 415 19.56 3.38 11.74
N THR A 416 18.93 3.77 12.85
CA THR A 416 17.84 4.74 12.86
C THR A 416 18.35 6.11 12.39
N LYS A 417 17.66 6.70 11.41
CA LYS A 417 18.05 7.98 10.80
C LYS A 417 17.23 9.14 11.32
N GLU A 418 16.01 8.90 11.77
CA GLU A 418 15.11 9.94 12.27
C GLU A 418 14.18 9.40 13.36
N LEU A 419 14.09 10.13 14.47
CA LEU A 419 13.09 9.99 15.52
C LEU A 419 12.16 11.19 15.48
N ARG A 420 10.85 10.91 15.46
CA ARG A 420 9.79 11.92 15.52
C ARG A 420 9.01 11.65 16.80
N ILE A 421 9.13 12.51 17.79
CA ILE A 421 8.53 12.32 19.11
C ILE A 421 7.38 13.32 19.21
N TYR A 422 6.16 12.82 19.38
CA TYR A 422 4.92 13.59 19.43
C TYR A 422 4.37 13.53 20.86
N GLY A 423 4.15 14.69 21.46
CA GLY A 423 3.45 14.85 22.74
C GLY A 423 1.96 14.57 22.63
N LEU A 424 1.34 15.04 21.55
CA LEU A 424 -0.10 15.04 21.27
C LEU A 424 -0.83 16.16 21.97
N GLU A 425 -1.38 15.98 23.17
CA GLU A 425 -2.09 17.04 23.92
C GLU A 425 -1.65 16.99 25.39
N GLY A 426 -1.74 18.14 26.07
CA GLY A 426 -1.38 18.28 27.48
C GLY A 426 -0.06 19.00 27.67
N ASP A 427 0.27 19.32 28.93
CA ASP A 427 1.48 20.10 29.26
C ASP A 427 2.69 19.17 29.40
N ASP A 428 3.30 18.82 28.26
CA ASP A 428 4.36 17.84 28.14
C ASP A 428 5.73 18.39 28.53
N HIS A 429 6.60 17.49 28.99
CA HIS A 429 8.00 17.81 29.26
C HIS A 429 8.95 16.92 28.47
N PHE A 430 9.68 17.52 27.53
CA PHE A 430 10.74 16.87 26.78
C PHE A 430 12.10 17.17 27.41
N LEU A 431 12.72 16.16 28.02
CA LEU A 431 14.04 16.23 28.65
C LEU A 431 15.09 15.49 27.81
N ILE A 432 16.05 16.23 27.28
CA ILE A 432 17.14 15.70 26.47
C ILE A 432 18.45 15.79 27.24
N THR A 433 19.18 14.68 27.35
CA THR A 433 20.46 14.59 28.06
C THR A 433 21.52 13.83 27.24
N GLY A 434 22.78 13.93 27.67
CA GLY A 434 23.88 13.13 27.14
C GLY A 434 24.70 13.79 26.04
N GLU A 435 25.29 12.96 25.17
CA GLU A 435 26.30 13.33 24.17
C GLU A 435 25.68 13.81 22.84
N SER A 436 26.44 13.74 21.74
CA SER A 436 25.92 13.97 20.39
C SER A 436 25.45 12.65 19.75
N SER A 437 24.39 12.70 18.95
CA SER A 437 23.92 11.56 18.15
C SER A 437 23.82 11.91 16.66
N PRO A 438 24.12 10.98 15.74
CA PRO A 438 23.84 11.14 14.32
C PRO A 438 22.36 11.02 13.99
N ILE A 439 21.53 10.51 14.92
CA ILE A 439 20.09 10.35 14.74
C ILE A 439 19.43 11.74 14.72
N LYS A 440 18.64 12.03 13.69
CA LYS A 440 17.88 13.27 13.62
C LYS A 440 16.68 13.18 14.56
N ILE A 441 16.62 14.05 15.57
CA ILE A 441 15.53 14.07 16.55
C ILE A 441 14.63 15.27 16.30
N ARG A 442 13.32 15.01 16.20
CA ARG A 442 12.27 16.03 16.17
C ARG A 442 11.35 15.86 17.35
N LEU A 443 11.11 16.94 18.06
CA LEU A 443 10.13 17.04 19.12
C LEU A 443 8.98 17.86 18.56
N ILE A 444 7.78 17.31 18.67
CA ILE A 444 6.53 17.93 18.29
C ILE A 444 5.74 17.95 19.58
N GLY A 445 5.46 19.16 20.10
CA GLY A 445 4.71 19.34 21.34
C GLY A 445 3.30 18.82 21.19
N GLY A 446 2.42 19.69 20.70
CA GLY A 446 1.00 19.38 20.69
C GLY A 446 0.21 20.59 21.17
N PRO A 447 -1.12 20.57 21.16
CA PRO A 447 -1.85 21.56 21.95
C PRO A 447 -1.54 21.42 23.45
N GLY A 448 -0.91 22.43 24.05
CA GLY A 448 -0.50 22.42 25.46
C GLY A 448 0.50 23.53 25.80
N GLU A 449 0.77 23.78 27.07
CA GLU A 449 1.92 24.60 27.47
C GLU A 449 3.14 23.69 27.70
N ASP A 450 3.92 23.46 26.65
CA ASP A 450 5.00 22.46 26.64
C ASP A 450 6.36 23.01 27.09
N VAL A 451 7.14 22.14 27.75
CA VAL A 451 8.51 22.43 28.19
C VAL A 451 9.52 21.58 27.43
N PHE A 452 10.52 22.22 26.84
CA PHE A 452 11.62 21.55 26.14
C PHE A 452 12.94 21.90 26.82
N THR A 453 13.54 20.93 27.53
CA THR A 453 14.82 21.09 28.23
C THR A 453 15.91 20.28 27.55
N ASN A 454 16.90 20.94 26.93
CA ASN A 454 18.07 20.29 26.33
C ASN A 454 19.35 20.54 27.13
N ASN A 455 19.70 19.54 27.93
CA ASN A 455 20.95 19.45 28.69
C ASN A 455 22.03 18.66 27.93
N ALA A 456 21.80 18.23 26.69
CA ALA A 456 22.81 17.56 25.88
C ALA A 456 23.83 18.53 25.28
N LYS A 457 25.01 18.02 24.91
CA LYS A 457 26.12 18.85 24.40
C LYS A 457 25.85 19.57 23.07
N ASP A 458 24.89 19.10 22.26
CA ASP A 458 24.61 19.64 20.92
C ASP A 458 23.22 20.27 20.73
N LYS A 459 23.11 21.10 19.70
CA LYS A 459 21.86 21.76 19.25
C LYS A 459 21.16 21.05 18.08
N LYS A 460 21.41 19.75 17.86
CA LYS A 460 20.94 19.05 16.65
C LYS A 460 19.46 18.64 16.69
N VAL A 461 18.78 18.87 17.81
CA VAL A 461 17.37 18.57 18.02
C VAL A 461 16.49 19.68 17.46
N LEU A 462 15.45 19.32 16.69
CA LEU A 462 14.48 20.25 16.14
C LEU A 462 13.22 20.25 17.02
N VAL A 463 12.71 21.44 17.34
CA VAL A 463 11.47 21.62 18.12
C VAL A 463 10.42 22.25 17.24
N TYR A 464 9.26 21.62 17.17
CA TYR A 464 8.08 22.07 16.43
C TYR A 464 6.96 22.31 17.42
N ASP A 465 6.38 23.51 17.35
CA ASP A 465 5.20 23.88 18.10
C ASP A 465 4.48 25.08 17.47
N VAL A 466 3.36 25.48 18.05
CA VAL A 466 2.69 26.73 17.76
C VAL A 466 3.23 27.87 18.63
N SER A 467 3.33 29.07 18.06
CA SER A 467 3.91 30.24 18.73
C SER A 467 2.90 31.02 19.59
N PHE A 468 1.63 30.64 19.59
CA PHE A 468 0.56 31.32 20.34
C PHE A 468 0.27 30.63 21.69
N GLU A 469 0.92 29.51 21.98
CA GLU A 469 0.95 28.83 23.28
C GLU A 469 2.21 29.22 24.07
N LYS A 470 2.21 29.04 25.39
CA LYS A 470 3.31 29.47 26.28
C LYS A 470 4.41 28.41 26.40
N ASN A 471 4.98 28.04 25.27
CA ASN A 471 6.02 27.01 25.21
C ASN A 471 7.37 27.51 25.76
N LEU A 472 8.01 26.71 26.63
CA LEU A 472 9.29 27.04 27.27
C LEU A 472 10.44 26.25 26.63
N LEU A 473 11.49 26.94 26.18
CA LEU A 473 12.69 26.32 25.61
C LEU A 473 13.91 26.63 26.48
N GLU A 474 14.42 25.60 27.16
CA GLU A 474 15.61 25.66 27.99
C GLU A 474 16.77 24.95 27.31
N GLY A 475 17.85 25.68 27.01
CA GLY A 475 19.02 25.14 26.30
C GLY A 475 18.99 25.38 24.79
N LYS A 476 19.84 24.66 24.05
CA LYS A 476 20.10 24.97 22.62
C LYS A 476 19.31 24.04 21.69
N PHE A 477 18.45 24.60 20.85
CA PHE A 477 17.66 23.87 19.86
C PHE A 477 17.74 24.47 18.45
N LYS A 478 17.32 23.69 17.44
CA LYS A 478 16.87 24.21 16.14
C LYS A 478 15.37 24.52 16.22
N ASN A 479 15.04 25.74 16.62
CA ASN A 479 13.66 26.18 16.80
C ASN A 479 12.90 26.24 15.44
N LYS A 480 11.75 25.55 15.36
CA LYS A 480 10.79 25.56 14.24
C LYS A 480 9.37 25.95 14.67
N ILE A 481 9.22 26.50 15.88
CA ILE A 481 7.95 27.05 16.39
C ILE A 481 7.48 28.20 15.49
N SER A 482 6.19 28.22 15.17
CA SER A 482 5.59 29.20 14.25
C SER A 482 4.10 29.36 14.49
N LYS A 483 3.43 30.27 13.76
CA LYS A 483 1.97 30.46 13.84
C LYS A 483 1.16 29.38 13.11
N ASP A 484 1.82 28.46 12.39
CA ASP A 484 1.15 27.42 11.61
C ASP A 484 0.65 26.29 12.52
N PRO A 485 -0.66 26.07 12.68
CA PRO A 485 -1.20 25.00 13.52
C PRO A 485 -0.81 23.60 13.03
N LEU A 486 -0.46 23.43 11.75
CA LEU A 486 0.06 22.17 11.22
C LEU A 486 1.44 21.81 11.83
N ASN A 487 2.04 22.71 12.61
CA ASN A 487 3.22 22.39 13.41
C ASN A 487 2.98 21.33 14.48
N ASN A 488 1.74 21.10 14.91
CA ASN A 488 1.40 20.11 15.95
C ASN A 488 0.75 18.87 15.36
N GLU A 489 0.46 18.87 14.06
CA GLU A 489 -0.26 17.78 13.40
C GLU A 489 0.51 16.45 13.46
N TYR A 490 -0.17 15.42 13.96
CA TYR A 490 0.20 14.01 13.86
C TYR A 490 -0.75 13.30 12.88
N GLN A 491 -0.17 12.77 11.80
CA GLN A 491 -0.90 12.03 10.78
C GLN A 491 -0.44 10.58 10.80
N ARG A 492 -1.33 9.69 11.24
CA ARG A 492 -1.12 8.24 11.28
C ARG A 492 -1.04 7.61 9.89
N VAL A 493 -1.82 8.12 8.95
CA VAL A 493 -1.90 7.65 7.57
C VAL A 493 -1.19 8.64 6.68
N ASN A 494 -0.03 8.26 6.12
CA ASN A 494 0.74 9.16 5.25
C ASN A 494 1.41 8.43 4.08
N PRO A 495 1.75 9.12 2.98
CA PRO A 495 2.66 8.59 1.98
C PRO A 495 4.08 8.58 2.54
N ILE A 496 4.57 7.41 2.95
CA ILE A 496 5.85 7.29 3.69
C ILE A 496 6.98 6.71 2.83
N TYR A 497 6.68 6.13 1.66
CA TYR A 497 7.69 5.42 0.86
C TYR A 497 8.03 6.18 -0.40
N ASN A 498 9.32 6.25 -0.69
CA ASN A 498 9.79 6.66 -2.00
C ASN A 498 9.30 5.65 -3.04
N SER A 499 8.91 6.15 -4.20
CA SER A 499 8.41 5.33 -5.29
C SER A 499 9.06 5.71 -6.61
N SER A 500 9.16 4.74 -7.50
CA SER A 500 9.60 4.92 -8.86
C SER A 500 8.82 4.01 -9.80
N SER A 501 8.38 4.54 -10.94
CA SER A 501 7.70 3.77 -11.98
C SER A 501 8.33 4.05 -13.33
N LEU A 502 8.49 2.98 -14.13
CA LEU A 502 8.85 3.05 -15.54
C LEU A 502 7.72 2.38 -16.32
N GLY A 503 7.19 3.07 -17.32
CA GLY A 503 6.10 2.55 -18.14
C GLY A 503 6.07 3.14 -19.53
N PRO A 504 5.25 2.57 -20.43
CA PRO A 504 4.99 3.18 -21.72
C PRO A 504 4.22 4.49 -21.54
N THR A 505 4.38 5.40 -22.47
CA THR A 505 3.58 6.63 -22.57
C THR A 505 3.24 6.90 -24.03
N ALA A 506 2.11 7.55 -24.26
CA ALA A 506 1.64 7.93 -25.59
C ALA A 506 1.18 9.38 -25.55
N GLU A 507 1.47 10.12 -26.62
CA GLU A 507 1.13 11.53 -26.78
C GLU A 507 0.59 11.74 -28.19
N TYR A 508 -0.35 12.66 -28.36
CA TYR A 508 -0.86 13.03 -29.68
C TYR A 508 -0.66 14.53 -29.89
N ALA A 509 0.02 14.89 -30.98
CA ALA A 509 0.16 16.26 -31.43
C ALA A 509 -0.56 16.44 -32.76
N THR A 510 -1.23 17.56 -32.98
CA THR A 510 -1.99 17.83 -34.20
C THR A 510 -1.10 17.87 -35.45
N ASP A 511 0.14 18.32 -35.31
CA ASP A 511 1.16 18.48 -36.37
C ASP A 511 2.15 17.30 -36.45
N GLY A 512 2.31 16.55 -35.35
CA GLY A 512 3.22 15.40 -35.23
C GLY A 512 2.55 14.02 -35.21
N GLY A 513 1.22 13.95 -35.08
CA GLY A 513 0.47 12.70 -34.96
C GLY A 513 0.71 11.97 -33.63
N LEU A 514 0.65 10.64 -33.66
CA LEU A 514 0.86 9.79 -32.49
C LEU A 514 2.36 9.61 -32.18
N PHE A 515 2.73 9.83 -30.92
CA PHE A 515 4.03 9.55 -30.35
C PHE A 515 3.92 8.41 -29.34
N LEU A 516 4.89 7.50 -29.35
CA LEU A 516 5.01 6.41 -28.39
C LEU A 516 6.38 6.46 -27.72
N GLY A 517 6.44 6.10 -26.45
CA GLY A 517 7.68 6.22 -25.69
C GLY A 517 7.64 5.62 -24.31
N LEU A 518 8.62 6.02 -23.50
CA LEU A 518 8.76 5.62 -22.11
C LEU A 518 8.69 6.83 -21.20
N ARG A 519 8.07 6.63 -20.03
CA ARG A 519 8.02 7.59 -18.94
C ARG A 519 8.56 6.96 -17.66
N TYR A 520 9.54 7.62 -17.06
CA TYR A 520 10.05 7.32 -15.73
C TYR A 520 9.61 8.39 -14.74
N THR A 521 9.00 8.00 -13.64
CA THR A 521 8.62 8.92 -12.55
C THR A 521 9.27 8.45 -11.26
N ALA A 522 9.94 9.35 -10.53
CA ALA A 522 10.50 9.08 -9.21
C ALA A 522 9.98 10.11 -8.21
N THR A 523 9.41 9.64 -7.11
CA THR A 523 8.81 10.46 -6.05
C THR A 523 9.46 10.13 -4.72
N THR A 524 9.90 11.15 -3.98
CA THR A 524 10.43 11.00 -2.63
C THR A 524 9.46 11.59 -1.60
N THR A 525 9.45 11.05 -0.40
CA THR A 525 8.62 11.50 0.72
C THR A 525 9.47 12.21 1.76
N GLY A 526 8.86 13.04 2.61
CA GLY A 526 9.59 13.76 3.65
C GLY A 526 8.68 14.30 4.74
N PHE A 527 9.25 14.57 5.91
CA PHE A 527 8.51 15.11 7.05
C PHE A 527 7.80 16.42 6.69
N ARG A 528 6.46 16.41 6.73
CA ARG A 528 5.56 17.53 6.39
C ARG A 528 5.73 18.08 4.97
N LYS A 529 6.11 17.21 4.05
CA LYS A 529 6.26 17.51 2.62
C LYS A 529 5.10 16.88 1.86
N GLU A 530 4.00 17.60 1.78
CA GLU A 530 2.80 17.18 1.04
C GLU A 530 2.74 17.86 -0.33
N PRO A 531 2.31 17.15 -1.39
CA PRO A 531 1.98 15.71 -1.43
C PRO A 531 3.22 14.78 -1.56
N TYR A 532 4.41 15.35 -1.66
CA TYR A 532 5.71 14.65 -1.71
C TYR A 532 6.85 15.62 -1.35
N ALA A 533 8.06 15.11 -1.09
CA ALA A 533 9.26 15.94 -0.92
C ALA A 533 9.86 16.37 -2.26
N SER A 534 10.00 15.43 -3.18
CA SER A 534 10.36 15.73 -4.57
C SER A 534 9.69 14.78 -5.55
N LYS A 535 9.50 15.24 -6.79
CA LYS A 535 9.01 14.43 -7.89
C LYS A 535 9.77 14.75 -9.16
N HIS A 536 10.28 13.73 -9.81
CA HIS A 536 10.99 13.81 -11.08
C HIS A 536 10.20 13.03 -12.13
N VAL A 537 9.97 13.62 -13.30
CA VAL A 537 9.30 12.98 -14.43
C VAL A 537 10.19 13.13 -15.65
N PHE A 538 10.64 12.00 -16.19
CA PHE A 538 11.37 11.92 -17.45
C PHE A 538 10.47 11.23 -18.47
N ALA A 539 10.26 11.82 -19.63
CA ALA A 539 9.55 11.19 -20.73
C ALA A 539 10.34 11.33 -22.03
N VAL A 540 10.40 10.24 -22.79
CA VAL A 540 11.04 10.17 -24.10
C VAL A 540 10.05 9.53 -25.05
N THR A 541 9.54 10.29 -26.00
CA THR A 541 8.57 9.81 -26.99
C THR A 541 9.06 10.04 -28.42
N LYS A 542 8.67 9.16 -29.33
CA LYS A 542 9.02 9.20 -30.75
C LYS A 542 7.74 9.18 -31.58
N ALA A 543 7.64 10.05 -32.58
CA ALA A 543 6.50 10.04 -33.50
C ALA A 543 6.52 8.79 -34.38
N LEU A 544 5.34 8.27 -34.69
CA LEU A 544 5.17 7.18 -35.66
C LEU A 544 5.14 7.69 -37.10
N SER A 545 4.74 8.94 -37.29
CA SER A 545 4.56 9.59 -38.60
C SER A 545 5.84 10.24 -39.13
N SER A 546 6.89 10.38 -38.29
CA SER A 546 8.09 11.15 -38.62
C SER A 546 9.31 10.73 -37.80
N SER A 547 10.48 11.30 -38.08
CA SER A 547 11.74 11.09 -37.33
C SER A 547 11.82 11.88 -36.02
N ALA A 548 10.69 12.40 -35.55
CA ALA A 548 10.57 13.27 -34.41
C ALA A 548 10.71 12.57 -33.06
N TRP A 549 11.30 13.30 -32.12
CA TRP A 549 11.46 12.97 -30.73
C TRP A 549 10.96 14.12 -29.86
N HIS A 550 10.39 13.76 -28.72
CA HIS A 550 10.04 14.69 -27.66
C HIS A 550 10.61 14.18 -26.34
N LEU A 551 11.47 15.00 -25.73
CA LEU A 551 12.12 14.71 -24.45
C LEU A 551 11.61 15.72 -23.43
N ARG A 552 11.08 15.23 -22.32
CA ARG A 552 10.57 16.06 -21.23
C ARG A 552 11.25 15.69 -19.93
N TYR A 553 11.67 16.69 -19.17
CA TYR A 553 12.10 16.54 -17.79
C TYR A 553 11.46 17.59 -16.89
N ASP A 554 10.62 17.14 -15.96
CA ASP A 554 10.09 17.98 -14.90
C ASP A 554 10.64 17.54 -13.54
N ALA A 555 11.02 18.51 -12.71
CA ALA A 555 11.33 18.27 -11.31
C ALA A 555 10.56 19.23 -10.40
N ASP A 556 10.04 18.69 -9.32
CA ASP A 556 9.34 19.42 -8.28
C ASP A 556 10.05 19.17 -6.95
N PHE A 557 10.28 20.23 -6.17
CA PHE A 557 10.78 20.17 -4.80
C PHE A 557 9.86 20.97 -3.89
N MET A 558 9.12 20.29 -3.01
CA MET A 558 8.09 20.94 -2.20
C MET A 558 8.68 21.58 -0.96
N LYS A 559 8.18 22.75 -0.59
CA LYS A 559 8.51 23.51 0.64
C LYS A 559 10.02 23.67 0.87
N VAL A 560 10.82 23.97 -0.15
CA VAL A 560 12.28 24.19 0.00
C VAL A 560 12.59 25.32 0.97
N GLY A 561 11.69 26.30 1.05
CA GLY A 561 11.46 27.19 2.18
C GLY A 561 10.01 27.07 2.63
N ARG A 562 9.59 27.81 3.69
CA ARG A 562 8.25 27.72 4.34
C ARG A 562 7.12 27.31 3.39
N ASN A 563 6.60 28.25 2.60
CA ASN A 563 5.49 28.05 1.65
C ASN A 563 5.97 28.21 0.20
N THR A 564 7.23 27.84 -0.07
CA THR A 564 7.86 28.03 -1.37
C THR A 564 8.33 26.70 -1.92
N ASP A 565 7.83 26.40 -3.10
CA ASP A 565 8.24 25.25 -3.89
C ASP A 565 9.24 25.68 -4.96
N LEU A 566 10.13 24.77 -5.36
CA LEU A 566 11.05 24.95 -6.48
C LEU A 566 10.68 23.96 -7.59
N LEU A 567 10.52 24.47 -8.80
CA LEU A 567 10.10 23.72 -9.98
C LEU A 567 11.15 23.88 -11.08
N PHE A 568 11.48 22.79 -11.74
CA PHE A 568 12.25 22.78 -12.98
C PHE A 568 11.39 22.18 -14.08
N ARG A 569 11.33 22.82 -15.25
CA ARG A 569 10.60 22.35 -16.43
C ARG A 569 11.55 22.35 -17.60
N SER A 570 11.54 21.29 -18.39
CA SER A 570 12.29 21.23 -19.64
C SER A 570 11.55 20.39 -20.67
N ASP A 571 11.48 20.91 -21.88
CA ASP A 571 10.79 20.34 -23.04
C ASP A 571 11.70 20.52 -24.26
N ALA A 572 12.09 19.40 -24.88
CA ALA A 572 12.93 19.38 -26.07
C ALA A 572 12.22 18.62 -27.20
N ARG A 573 11.88 19.33 -28.28
CA ARG A 573 11.18 18.80 -29.46
C ARG A 573 12.17 18.75 -30.61
N LEU A 574 12.59 17.55 -31.00
CA LEU A 574 13.72 17.33 -31.91
C LEU A 574 13.33 16.40 -33.07
N PRO A 575 13.38 16.82 -34.34
CA PRO A 575 13.32 18.17 -34.89
C PRO A 575 11.87 18.54 -35.22
N THR A 576 11.01 18.57 -34.20
CA THR A 576 9.54 18.47 -34.37
C THR A 576 8.75 19.74 -34.18
N VAL A 577 9.35 20.90 -33.99
CA VAL A 577 8.50 22.08 -34.08
C VAL A 577 8.17 22.28 -35.54
N ARG A 578 6.91 21.98 -35.86
CA ARG A 578 6.27 22.17 -37.15
C ARG A 578 5.39 23.39 -37.02
N THR A 579 6.00 24.56 -37.07
CA THR A 579 5.25 25.82 -37.04
C THR A 579 4.79 26.15 -38.44
N HIS A 580 3.47 26.30 -38.62
CA HIS A 580 2.96 26.95 -39.82
C HIS A 580 3.29 28.44 -39.74
N PHE A 581 4.12 28.91 -40.67
CA PHE A 581 4.52 30.29 -40.80
C PHE A 581 4.05 30.83 -42.14
N PHE A 582 3.12 31.78 -42.08
CA PHE A 582 2.53 32.45 -43.25
C PHE A 582 3.12 33.84 -43.49
N GLY A 583 4.10 34.27 -42.68
CA GLY A 583 4.67 35.62 -42.70
C GLY A 583 4.31 36.42 -41.44
N TYR A 584 4.72 37.70 -41.40
CA TYR A 584 4.44 38.60 -40.28
C TYR A 584 3.19 39.45 -40.56
N GLY A 585 2.24 39.45 -39.62
CA GLY A 585 1.04 40.29 -39.67
C GLY A 585 -0.15 39.68 -40.42
N ASN A 586 -1.31 40.31 -40.29
CA ASN A 586 -2.58 39.78 -40.84
C ASN A 586 -2.74 39.99 -42.35
N ASN A 587 -1.82 40.71 -43.01
CA ASN A 587 -1.91 41.06 -44.44
C ASN A 587 -1.10 40.11 -45.34
N THR A 588 -0.59 39.00 -44.78
CA THR A 588 0.17 38.00 -45.55
C THR A 588 -0.74 37.25 -46.52
N ALA A 589 -0.40 37.24 -47.81
CA ALA A 589 -1.17 36.54 -48.82
C ALA A 589 -0.96 35.02 -48.72
N PHE A 590 -2.05 34.26 -48.51
CA PHE A 590 -2.04 32.80 -48.57
C PHE A 590 -2.19 32.33 -50.02
N ASP A 591 -1.11 31.79 -50.59
CA ASP A 591 -1.11 31.15 -51.90
C ASP A 591 -1.81 29.78 -51.83
N LYS A 592 -3.03 29.72 -52.38
CA LYS A 592 -3.87 28.51 -52.46
C LYS A 592 -3.31 27.44 -53.40
N ASN A 593 -2.35 27.77 -54.27
CA ASN A 593 -1.73 26.82 -55.19
C ASN A 593 -0.56 26.05 -54.53
N LYS A 594 -0.15 26.43 -53.32
CA LYS A 594 0.89 25.75 -52.54
C LYS A 594 0.25 24.81 -51.51
N LYS A 595 0.86 23.64 -51.33
CA LYS A 595 0.44 22.67 -50.30
C LYS A 595 0.72 23.22 -48.89
N ALA A 596 -0.03 22.76 -47.89
CA ALA A 596 0.14 23.18 -46.49
C ALA A 596 1.59 23.04 -45.98
N ASP A 597 2.31 22.00 -46.43
CA ASP A 597 3.71 21.76 -46.10
C ASP A 597 4.65 22.90 -46.55
N TYR A 598 4.29 23.68 -47.57
CA TYR A 598 5.08 24.84 -48.02
C TYR A 598 5.25 25.88 -46.90
N TYR A 599 4.23 26.04 -46.05
CA TYR A 599 4.24 26.98 -44.93
C TYR A 599 4.78 26.36 -43.63
N LEU A 600 5.24 25.11 -43.66
CA LEU A 600 5.68 24.38 -42.47
C LEU A 600 7.18 24.56 -42.24
N ILE A 601 7.57 25.23 -41.16
CA ILE A 601 8.98 25.34 -40.74
C ILE A 601 9.31 24.13 -39.86
N GLN A 602 10.46 23.50 -40.09
CA GLN A 602 10.99 22.40 -39.27
C GLN A 602 12.24 22.83 -38.51
N TYR A 603 12.20 22.76 -37.19
CA TYR A 603 13.34 23.07 -36.33
C TYR A 603 13.27 22.35 -34.97
N PRO A 604 14.43 22.01 -34.36
CA PRO A 604 14.50 21.68 -32.94
C PRO A 604 14.19 22.91 -32.07
N LEU A 605 13.44 22.69 -31.00
CA LEU A 605 13.17 23.66 -29.94
C LEU A 605 13.46 23.02 -28.59
N VAL A 606 14.14 23.75 -27.72
CA VAL A 606 14.40 23.36 -26.34
C VAL A 606 14.03 24.52 -25.43
N ASP A 607 13.08 24.28 -24.53
CA ASP A 607 12.69 25.21 -23.48
C ASP A 607 13.14 24.66 -22.12
N ALA A 608 13.60 25.54 -21.24
CA ALA A 608 13.91 25.22 -19.86
C ALA A 608 13.55 26.39 -18.93
N SER A 609 12.87 26.12 -17.82
CA SER A 609 12.59 27.11 -16.79
C SER A 609 12.83 26.60 -15.38
N LEU A 610 13.34 27.48 -14.53
CA LEU A 610 13.52 27.26 -13.10
C LEU A 610 12.61 28.24 -12.37
N MET A 611 11.54 27.73 -11.76
CA MET A 611 10.47 28.55 -11.20
C MET A 611 10.34 28.35 -9.70
N LEU A 612 10.04 29.43 -8.98
CA LEU A 612 9.47 29.39 -7.64
C LEU A 612 7.96 29.29 -7.75
N ARG A 613 7.33 28.50 -6.89
CA ARG A 613 5.87 28.45 -6.75
C ARG A 613 5.44 28.78 -5.34
N HIS A 614 4.44 29.65 -5.24
CA HIS A 614 3.79 30.03 -3.99
C HIS A 614 2.29 29.78 -4.10
N SER A 615 1.72 29.14 -3.08
CA SER A 615 0.26 29.05 -2.91
C SER A 615 -0.18 30.22 -2.04
N LEU A 616 -0.86 31.19 -2.65
CA LEU A 616 -1.42 32.35 -1.95
C LEU A 616 -2.78 32.02 -1.30
N ALA A 617 -3.50 31.08 -1.91
CA ALA A 617 -4.73 30.48 -1.38
C ALA A 617 -4.83 29.03 -1.87
N SER A 618 -5.80 28.26 -1.35
CA SER A 618 -6.08 26.90 -1.83
C SER A 618 -6.41 26.84 -3.32
N TRP A 619 -6.99 27.91 -3.86
CA TRP A 619 -7.42 28.04 -5.26
C TRP A 619 -6.46 28.86 -6.13
N LEU A 620 -5.44 29.51 -5.56
CA LEU A 620 -4.53 30.42 -6.28
C LEU A 620 -3.06 30.06 -6.06
N GLN A 621 -2.39 29.73 -7.16
CA GLN A 621 -0.94 29.52 -7.20
C GLN A 621 -0.28 30.47 -8.19
N ILE A 622 0.84 31.06 -7.78
CA ILE A 622 1.70 31.86 -8.66
C ILE A 622 3.02 31.13 -8.82
N GLN A 623 3.48 31.03 -10.07
CA GLN A 623 4.80 30.51 -10.44
C GLN A 623 5.56 31.60 -11.20
N TYR A 624 6.83 31.77 -10.89
CA TYR A 624 7.68 32.73 -11.61
C TYR A 624 9.15 32.33 -11.55
N GLY A 625 9.92 32.69 -12.57
CA GLY A 625 11.36 32.48 -12.58
C GLY A 625 12.01 32.66 -13.95
N PRO A 626 13.35 32.50 -14.03
CA PRO A 626 14.05 32.57 -15.29
C PRO A 626 13.65 31.43 -16.25
N ALA A 627 13.62 31.77 -17.53
CA ALA A 627 13.37 30.85 -18.64
C ALA A 627 14.45 31.00 -19.72
N LEU A 628 14.80 29.89 -20.33
CA LEU A 628 15.74 29.79 -21.44
C LEU A 628 15.06 29.06 -22.60
N GLN A 629 15.27 29.57 -23.81
CA GLN A 629 14.80 28.95 -25.04
C GLN A 629 15.94 28.85 -26.05
N TYR A 630 16.04 27.71 -26.70
CA TYR A 630 16.96 27.46 -27.79
C TYR A 630 16.22 26.90 -29.00
N PHE A 631 16.52 27.41 -30.19
CA PHE A 631 16.11 26.78 -31.43
C PHE A 631 17.17 26.89 -32.53
N HIS A 632 17.09 26.01 -33.52
CA HIS A 632 18.00 26.03 -34.67
C HIS A 632 17.25 25.80 -35.99
N ILE A 633 17.16 26.83 -36.83
CA ILE A 633 16.54 26.69 -38.15
C ILE A 633 17.63 26.31 -39.15
N SER A 634 17.52 25.11 -39.73
CA SER A 634 18.44 24.65 -40.78
C SER A 634 17.94 25.07 -42.15
N GLU A 635 18.79 25.73 -42.93
CA GLU A 635 18.50 26.12 -44.31
C GLU A 635 18.22 24.91 -45.20
N SER A 636 19.07 23.88 -45.11
CA SER A 636 18.92 22.64 -45.90
C SER A 636 17.56 21.95 -45.73
N LYS A 637 16.97 22.03 -44.53
CA LYS A 637 15.65 21.42 -44.22
C LYS A 637 14.48 22.30 -44.60
N ASN A 638 14.71 23.59 -44.84
CA ASN A 638 13.66 24.59 -45.08
C ASN A 638 13.79 25.30 -46.44
N LYS A 639 14.67 24.81 -47.34
CA LYS A 639 14.97 25.43 -48.64
C LYS A 639 13.73 25.68 -49.52
N ASP A 640 12.80 24.74 -49.57
CA ASP A 640 11.58 24.83 -50.40
C ASP A 640 10.36 25.34 -49.61
N ARG A 641 10.58 25.96 -48.45
CA ARG A 641 9.51 26.46 -47.56
C ARG A 641 9.35 27.97 -47.68
N TYR A 642 8.18 28.48 -47.31
CA TYR A 642 7.84 29.91 -47.34
C TYR A 642 8.87 30.78 -46.60
N VAL A 643 9.41 30.30 -45.48
CA VAL A 643 10.44 30.99 -44.68
C VAL A 643 11.72 31.33 -45.45
N ASN A 644 12.01 30.63 -46.56
CA ASN A 644 13.18 30.89 -47.39
C ASN A 644 12.94 31.98 -48.45
N GLY A 645 11.69 32.16 -48.90
CA GLY A 645 11.33 33.03 -50.03
C GLY A 645 10.86 34.44 -49.65
N SER A 646 10.67 34.74 -48.37
CA SER A 646 10.24 36.05 -47.88
C SER A 646 11.12 36.46 -46.70
N PRO A 647 12.19 37.27 -46.93
CA PRO A 647 13.01 37.73 -45.82
C PRO A 647 12.17 38.61 -44.88
N PRO A 648 12.30 38.47 -43.54
CA PRO A 648 11.69 39.37 -42.59
C PRO A 648 12.18 40.79 -42.90
N HIS A 649 11.27 41.73 -43.18
CA HIS A 649 11.67 43.06 -43.66
C HIS A 649 12.42 43.91 -42.63
N GLU A 650 12.66 43.45 -41.39
CA GLU A 650 13.25 44.27 -40.33
C GLU A 650 14.18 43.54 -39.33
N ILE A 651 14.68 42.32 -39.61
CA ILE A 651 15.65 41.65 -38.72
C ILE A 651 16.97 41.41 -39.46
N THR A 652 17.96 42.25 -39.20
CA THR A 652 19.35 42.19 -39.69
C THR A 652 20.16 41.07 -39.03
N GLY A 653 19.65 39.83 -39.08
CA GLY A 653 20.35 38.64 -38.63
C GLY A 653 19.87 37.42 -39.42
N SER A 654 20.75 36.43 -39.64
CA SER A 654 20.40 35.22 -40.39
C SER A 654 19.20 34.52 -39.74
N THR A 655 18.11 34.33 -40.51
CA THR A 655 16.95 33.50 -40.15
C THR A 655 17.39 32.08 -39.79
N TYR A 656 18.47 31.62 -40.43
CA TYR A 656 19.09 30.32 -40.21
C TYR A 656 20.16 30.36 -39.13
N GLY A 657 20.34 29.23 -38.45
CA GLY A 657 21.31 29.05 -37.38
C GLY A 657 20.70 28.91 -35.99
N SER A 658 21.58 28.78 -35.00
CA SER A 658 21.23 28.61 -33.59
C SER A 658 20.88 29.95 -32.95
N LYS A 659 19.76 30.00 -32.24
CA LYS A 659 19.34 31.16 -31.45
C LYS A 659 19.12 30.74 -30.00
N PHE A 660 19.55 31.59 -29.07
CA PHE A 660 19.39 31.41 -27.63
C PHE A 660 18.70 32.66 -27.07
N PHE A 661 17.65 32.46 -26.30
CA PHE A 661 16.91 33.50 -25.62
C PHE A 661 16.88 33.21 -24.12
N GLY A 662 17.07 34.25 -23.32
CA GLY A 662 16.86 34.22 -21.88
C GLY A 662 15.81 35.26 -21.50
N GLY A 663 14.94 34.92 -20.57
CA GLY A 663 13.86 35.79 -20.13
C GLY A 663 13.28 35.34 -18.79
N ALA A 664 12.09 35.83 -18.49
CA ALA A 664 11.31 35.43 -17.32
C ALA A 664 10.00 34.79 -17.76
N GLU A 665 9.57 33.79 -17.01
CA GLU A 665 8.28 33.14 -17.16
C GLU A 665 7.45 33.37 -15.90
N GLY A 666 6.16 33.67 -16.08
CA GLY A 666 5.18 33.81 -15.01
C GLY A 666 3.93 33.00 -15.35
N ARG A 667 3.43 32.22 -14.39
CA ARG A 667 2.17 31.48 -14.53
C ARG A 667 1.29 31.72 -13.31
N MET A 668 0.02 32.01 -13.58
CA MET A 668 -1.02 32.05 -12.56
C MET A 668 -1.97 30.87 -12.78
N ILE A 669 -2.12 30.02 -11.77
CA ILE A 669 -3.01 28.88 -11.80
C ILE A 669 -4.17 29.17 -10.85
N ILE A 670 -5.37 29.27 -11.43
CA ILE A 670 -6.62 29.42 -10.71
C ILE A 670 -7.36 28.08 -10.82
N ASN A 671 -7.56 27.40 -9.70
CA ASN A 671 -8.34 26.16 -9.66
C ASN A 671 -9.71 26.45 -9.02
N THR A 672 -10.71 26.64 -9.87
CA THR A 672 -12.11 26.89 -9.46
C THR A 672 -12.95 25.62 -9.29
N ARG A 673 -12.33 24.43 -9.45
CA ARG A 673 -13.05 23.18 -9.24
C ARG A 673 -13.41 23.03 -7.77
N ASN A 674 -14.70 22.84 -7.49
CA ASN A 674 -15.16 22.43 -6.17
C ASN A 674 -14.48 21.10 -5.83
N ASN A 675 -13.67 21.11 -4.80
CA ASN A 675 -13.14 19.90 -4.23
C ASN A 675 -14.12 19.52 -3.11
N GLU A 676 -15.20 18.81 -3.43
CA GLU A 676 -16.13 18.23 -2.43
C GLU A 676 -15.45 17.15 -1.56
N VAL A 677 -14.13 16.98 -1.71
CA VAL A 677 -13.28 16.08 -0.95
C VAL A 677 -12.03 16.85 -0.51
N ILE A 678 -12.22 17.81 0.41
CA ILE A 678 -11.20 18.24 1.38
C ILE A 678 -11.83 18.14 2.74
#